data_AF-A0A1Z1CD06-F1
#
_entry.id   AF-A0A1Z1CD06-F1
#
_cell.length_a   1.000
_cell.length_b   1.000
_cell.length_c   1.000
_cell.angle_alpha   90.00
_cell.angle_beta   90.00
_cell.angle_gamma   90.00
#
_symmetry.space_group_name_H-M   'P 1'
#
loop_
_entity.id
_entity.type
_entity.pdbx_description
1 polymer ?
#
loop_
_entity_poly.entity_id
_entity_poly.type
_entity_poly.pdbx_seq_one_letter_code
_entity_poly.pdbx_strand_id
1 'polypeptide(L)'
;MCSTILDSPHPEIFRTDLEYFPPTPTDSSPTSSPKVSSATEVSAMETESSITMPHNLINGHSNGHKSSYAFEMAQHGAHSSIVLGEWSDLTGHIDNKKAIFIDLQDLTIANVAAISRYDTRPEIASPAAVKSHINRSVDFLAQRLNDGHALYGVTTGFGGSADTRTDQPEDLQRALIQHQHSGILPVVKSAGSIYYKLRSSPGIDFMPETWVRGAILVRCKTLLAGHSAVRYDIIDALVALLKNDLIPLVPLRGSISASGDLQPLSYIAGVLEGNPDCYVWTDDGNGGRCLVGADTALEALARQSITFGPKEALAVLNGTAVSTAVAALAMHEAHHLAILSQVLTAMGVEALNGTVGSFNPFFAKVRPHRGQAEAAKNIRNFLFGSKLARDDNEDEECLGGLKQDRYALRTSSQWIGPQLEDLALAHDQVTIECNSTTDNPLVDVQGKAIHHGGNFQAVSITSAMEKTRLSLQMFGRMLFAQCTELVNPMTNNGLPPNLAADEPSTSYTMKGADINVAAYMSELAFLANPVSSHVQTAEMGNQAINSLALISARYTHTAIDCLSNIGATYLYVLCQALDLRAMDILFLEAMEPALREVTTHHFGPVFQDQAVLETLHITLLSQTKKHLSQTTNLDSSTRFATVASAVQSSLTSFLYNETTRVPESFNALQAIKSWTTNAAVTLYTTFTKNRNNYFTNGTATPFLGNASRKMYTYVREDLGVPFHRGLADRPVKGSGLKTLGGNISVVVEALRGGVGYGVVIGCLKESGSET
;
A
#
# COMPACT_ATOMS: atom_id res chain seq x y z
N MET A 1 -34.84 -32.99 -16.12
CA MET A 1 -36.26 -33.29 -15.86
C MET A 1 -37.01 -31.98 -15.83
N CYS A 2 -38.03 -31.85 -16.70
CA CYS A 2 -39.12 -30.85 -16.85
C CYS A 2 -38.71 -29.36 -16.81
N SER A 3 -38.74 -28.54 -17.87
CA SER A 3 -39.72 -28.24 -18.93
C SER A 3 -41.11 -27.79 -18.45
N THR A 4 -41.39 -26.48 -18.56
CA THR A 4 -42.64 -26.00 -19.16
C THR A 4 -42.50 -24.57 -19.69
N ILE A 5 -42.89 -24.43 -20.96
CA ILE A 5 -43.12 -23.23 -21.77
C ILE A 5 -44.55 -22.74 -21.50
N LEU A 6 -44.82 -21.43 -21.61
CA LEU A 6 -46.12 -20.90 -22.09
C LEU A 6 -45.94 -19.47 -22.68
N ASP A 7 -46.68 -19.24 -23.75
CA ASP A 7 -46.62 -18.18 -24.78
C ASP A 7 -47.19 -16.79 -24.39
N SER A 8 -46.61 -15.73 -25.03
CA SER A 8 -47.12 -14.45 -25.63
C SER A 8 -48.52 -13.87 -25.32
N PRO A 9 -48.82 -12.54 -25.55
CA PRO A 9 -48.30 -11.65 -26.62
C PRO A 9 -48.03 -10.15 -26.30
N HIS A 10 -47.38 -9.47 -27.26
CA HIS A 10 -47.14 -8.02 -27.49
C HIS A 10 -48.42 -7.13 -27.49
N PRO A 11 -48.39 -5.77 -27.35
CA PRO A 11 -47.62 -4.83 -28.23
C PRO A 11 -47.10 -3.48 -27.67
N GLU A 12 -46.16 -2.90 -28.46
CA GLU A 12 -45.79 -1.49 -28.76
C GLU A 12 -45.76 -0.42 -27.64
N ILE A 13 -44.77 0.49 -27.57
CA ILE A 13 -44.74 1.73 -28.37
C ILE A 13 -43.43 2.55 -28.07
N PHE A 14 -42.96 3.27 -29.11
CA PHE A 14 -42.01 4.40 -29.25
C PHE A 14 -40.48 4.23 -29.15
N ARG A 15 -39.88 4.19 -30.35
CA ARG A 15 -38.57 4.72 -30.75
C ARG A 15 -38.55 6.26 -30.69
N THR A 16 -37.38 6.82 -30.36
CA THR A 16 -36.89 8.08 -30.94
C THR A 16 -35.39 7.96 -31.20
N ASP A 17 -34.98 8.58 -32.29
CA ASP A 17 -33.82 8.28 -33.11
C ASP A 17 -32.52 8.94 -32.61
N LEU A 18 -31.41 8.20 -32.74
CA LEU A 18 -30.04 8.70 -32.65
C LEU A 18 -29.56 9.01 -34.08
N GLU A 19 -29.45 10.29 -34.42
CA GLU A 19 -28.84 10.72 -35.68
C GLU A 19 -27.32 10.64 -35.63
N TYR A 20 -26.77 9.78 -36.49
CA TYR A 20 -25.37 9.70 -36.91
C TYR A 20 -25.17 10.64 -38.11
N PHE A 21 -24.19 11.54 -38.06
CA PHE A 21 -23.74 12.32 -39.23
C PHE A 21 -22.68 11.54 -40.03
N PRO A 22 -22.82 11.40 -41.36
CA PRO A 22 -21.72 11.00 -42.24
C PRO A 22 -21.10 12.20 -43.00
N PRO A 23 -19.86 12.07 -43.51
CA PRO A 23 -19.09 13.15 -44.15
C PRO A 23 -19.16 13.09 -45.69
N THR A 24 -19.02 14.23 -46.39
CA THR A 24 -18.62 14.34 -47.82
C THR A 24 -18.27 15.82 -48.15
N PRO A 25 -17.68 16.17 -49.31
CA PRO A 25 -16.34 15.79 -49.80
C PRO A 25 -15.53 17.01 -50.33
N THR A 26 -14.32 16.70 -50.80
CA THR A 26 -13.22 17.52 -51.36
C THR A 26 -13.54 18.35 -52.61
N ASP A 27 -12.88 19.51 -52.75
CA ASP A 27 -12.41 20.01 -54.05
C ASP A 27 -11.12 20.86 -53.94
N SER A 28 -10.50 21.14 -55.08
CA SER A 28 -9.07 21.01 -55.35
C SER A 28 -8.24 22.31 -55.54
N SER A 29 -6.92 22.16 -55.30
CA SER A 29 -5.66 22.97 -55.47
C SER A 29 -5.51 24.03 -56.61
N PRO A 30 -4.34 24.71 -56.87
CA PRO A 30 -3.01 24.78 -56.21
C PRO A 30 -2.35 26.21 -56.15
N THR A 31 -1.03 26.26 -55.82
CA THR A 31 0.00 27.34 -55.94
C THR A 31 0.31 28.09 -54.62
N SER A 32 1.55 28.41 -54.19
CA SER A 32 2.93 28.26 -54.67
C SER A 32 3.90 28.45 -53.48
N SER A 33 5.07 27.81 -53.52
CA SER A 33 6.20 27.99 -52.57
C SER A 33 7.06 29.22 -52.92
N PRO A 34 7.94 29.69 -52.00
CA PRO A 34 9.36 29.38 -52.21
C PRO A 34 10.20 29.09 -50.95
N LYS A 35 11.30 28.36 -51.19
CA LYS A 35 12.45 28.07 -50.31
C LYS A 35 13.51 29.19 -50.39
N VAL A 36 14.25 29.44 -49.30
CA VAL A 36 15.66 29.93 -49.24
C VAL A 36 16.21 29.45 -47.88
N SER A 37 17.04 28.40 -47.73
CA SER A 37 18.51 28.19 -47.88
C SER A 37 19.47 29.05 -47.02
N SER A 38 20.36 28.31 -46.32
CA SER A 38 21.77 28.57 -45.90
C SER A 38 22.08 29.72 -44.93
N ALA A 39 22.58 29.49 -43.71
CA ALA A 39 23.91 28.98 -43.27
C ALA A 39 24.98 30.07 -43.10
N THR A 40 25.42 30.31 -41.86
CA THR A 40 26.82 30.62 -41.50
C THR A 40 27.01 30.55 -39.97
N GLU A 41 27.99 29.74 -39.55
CA GLU A 41 28.68 29.75 -38.26
C GLU A 41 29.44 31.07 -38.05
N VAL A 42 29.78 31.41 -36.79
CA VAL A 42 31.13 31.85 -36.33
C VAL A 42 31.11 32.14 -34.81
N SER A 43 32.01 31.42 -34.11
CA SER A 43 32.84 31.81 -32.95
C SER A 43 32.19 32.31 -31.65
N ALA A 44 32.19 31.45 -30.63
CA ALA A 44 32.14 31.85 -29.22
C ALA A 44 33.58 31.98 -28.68
N MET A 45 33.90 33.18 -28.17
CA MET A 45 35.17 33.53 -27.54
C MET A 45 35.00 33.47 -26.02
N GLU A 46 35.85 32.70 -25.35
CA GLU A 46 35.98 32.61 -23.90
C GLU A 46 36.40 33.96 -23.29
N THR A 47 35.81 34.33 -22.15
CA THR A 47 36.51 35.13 -21.14
C THR A 47 36.04 34.73 -19.73
N GLU A 48 37.04 34.44 -18.90
CA GLU A 48 36.97 34.12 -17.49
C GLU A 48 36.39 35.27 -16.65
N SER A 49 35.66 34.95 -15.58
CA SER A 49 35.75 35.74 -14.35
C SER A 49 35.48 34.86 -13.13
N SER A 50 36.57 34.58 -12.43
CA SER A 50 36.65 34.02 -11.09
C SER A 50 36.21 35.05 -10.05
N ILE A 51 35.23 34.70 -9.21
CA ILE A 51 35.06 35.34 -7.88
C ILE A 51 34.86 34.24 -6.84
N THR A 52 35.95 33.93 -6.16
CA THR A 52 36.02 33.20 -4.90
C THR A 52 35.59 34.12 -3.75
N MET A 53 34.68 33.67 -2.90
CA MET A 53 34.36 34.31 -1.62
C MET A 53 34.86 33.44 -0.45
N PRO A 54 35.53 34.00 0.57
CA PRO A 54 36.22 33.23 1.60
C PRO A 54 35.34 32.86 2.79
N HIS A 55 35.72 31.75 3.43
CA HIS A 55 35.23 31.28 4.72
C HIS A 55 35.74 32.11 5.92
N ASN A 56 34.89 32.15 6.94
CA ASN A 56 35.12 32.37 8.39
C ASN A 56 35.08 33.78 8.98
N LEU A 57 34.42 33.82 10.16
CA LEU A 57 34.37 34.77 11.31
C LEU A 57 32.88 35.08 11.63
N ILE A 58 32.30 34.96 12.84
CA ILE A 58 32.73 34.80 14.24
C ILE A 58 31.50 34.31 15.06
N ASN A 59 31.77 33.57 16.14
CA ASN A 59 30.89 33.26 17.28
C ASN A 59 30.00 34.42 17.76
N GLY A 60 28.70 34.14 17.93
CA GLY A 60 27.78 34.96 18.73
C GLY A 60 26.82 34.07 19.50
N HIS A 61 26.91 34.09 20.83
CA HIS A 61 25.91 33.50 21.72
C HIS A 61 24.58 34.23 21.59
N SER A 62 23.54 33.53 21.15
CA SER A 62 22.15 33.94 21.36
C SER A 62 21.26 32.71 21.51
N ASN A 63 20.58 32.60 22.66
CA ASN A 63 19.49 31.68 22.87
C ASN A 63 18.41 31.92 21.82
N GLY A 64 18.23 30.96 20.92
CA GLY A 64 17.20 31.00 19.88
C GLY A 64 16.65 29.59 19.68
N HIS A 65 15.36 29.42 20.00
CA HIS A 65 14.60 28.23 19.62
C HIS A 65 14.74 28.01 18.11
N LYS A 66 15.44 26.95 17.73
CA LYS A 66 15.51 26.48 16.35
C LYS A 66 14.18 25.79 16.00
N SER A 67 13.33 26.48 15.25
CA SER A 67 12.46 25.81 14.28
C SER A 67 13.38 25.39 13.13
N SER A 68 13.67 24.09 13.00
CA SER A 68 14.77 23.58 12.19
C SER A 68 14.41 23.22 10.74
N TYR A 69 13.25 23.62 10.23
CA TYR A 69 12.80 23.22 8.89
C TYR A 69 12.70 24.34 7.85
N ALA A 70 13.02 25.58 8.21
CA ALA A 70 13.14 26.64 7.22
C ALA A 70 14.63 26.86 6.87
N PHE A 71 14.99 26.54 5.62
CA PHE A 71 16.25 26.91 4.93
C PHE A 71 17.49 25.99 5.00
N GLU A 72 17.33 24.67 5.16
CA GLU A 72 18.23 23.71 4.50
C GLU A 72 17.38 22.95 3.46
N MET A 73 17.67 23.15 2.17
CA MET A 73 16.93 22.44 1.11
C MET A 73 17.04 20.94 1.35
N ALA A 74 15.93 20.32 1.75
CA ALA A 74 15.84 18.91 2.07
C ALA A 74 16.38 18.08 0.89
N GLN A 75 17.58 17.52 1.04
CA GLN A 75 17.85 16.26 0.36
C GLN A 75 16.89 15.27 1.00
N HIS A 76 15.75 15.01 0.35
CA HIS A 76 14.79 14.01 0.85
C HIS A 76 15.56 12.75 1.26
N GLY A 77 15.44 12.34 2.52
CA GLY A 77 16.15 11.15 3.01
C GLY A 77 15.81 9.92 2.17
N ALA A 78 16.61 8.86 2.28
CA ALA A 78 16.19 7.56 1.75
C ALA A 78 14.82 7.20 2.33
N HIS A 79 13.90 6.68 1.51
CA HIS A 79 12.54 6.37 1.95
C HIS A 79 12.57 5.36 3.11
N SER A 80 13.46 4.37 3.06
CA SER A 80 13.69 3.39 4.12
C SER A 80 14.03 4.07 5.46
N SER A 81 14.78 5.18 5.46
CA SER A 81 15.08 5.93 6.68
C SER A 81 13.84 6.60 7.25
N ILE A 82 12.97 7.16 6.39
CA ILE A 82 11.68 7.73 6.79
C ILE A 82 10.82 6.64 7.45
N VAL A 83 10.66 5.49 6.79
CA VAL A 83 9.84 4.39 7.32
C VAL A 83 10.38 3.86 8.65
N LEU A 84 11.70 3.68 8.77
CA LEU A 84 12.32 3.23 10.02
C LEU A 84 12.18 4.24 11.16
N GLY A 85 12.32 5.54 10.86
CA GLY A 85 12.10 6.62 11.83
C GLY A 85 10.66 6.67 12.33
N GLU A 86 9.71 6.68 11.40
CA GLU A 86 8.26 6.65 11.68
C GLU A 86 7.86 5.42 12.50
N TRP A 87 8.35 4.24 12.13
CA TRP A 87 8.08 3.02 12.88
C TRP A 87 8.69 3.05 14.28
N SER A 88 9.91 3.58 14.42
CA SER A 88 10.58 3.70 15.72
C SER A 88 9.85 4.68 16.64
N ASP A 89 9.35 5.80 16.12
CA ASP A 89 8.59 6.75 16.92
C ASP A 89 7.22 6.17 17.32
N LEU A 90 6.51 5.53 16.37
CA LEU A 90 5.24 4.85 16.64
C LEU A 90 5.38 3.77 17.71
N THR A 91 6.33 2.84 17.56
CA THR A 91 6.61 1.78 18.55
C THR A 91 7.02 2.34 19.91
N GLY A 92 7.75 3.45 19.93
CA GLY A 92 8.03 4.21 21.14
C GLY A 92 6.77 4.66 21.88
N HIS A 93 5.74 5.09 21.16
CA HIS A 93 4.46 5.51 21.75
C HIS A 93 3.60 4.35 22.20
N ILE A 94 3.46 3.30 21.39
CA ILE A 94 2.54 2.19 21.70
C ILE A 94 3.13 1.19 22.71
N ASP A 95 4.40 0.81 22.56
CA ASP A 95 5.01 -0.25 23.37
C ASP A 95 5.61 0.32 24.66
N ASN A 96 6.33 1.44 24.53
CA ASN A 96 7.00 2.09 25.68
C ASN A 96 6.12 3.14 26.36
N LYS A 97 4.85 3.29 25.94
CA LYS A 97 3.88 4.26 26.47
C LYS A 97 4.45 5.68 26.57
N LYS A 98 5.31 6.07 25.62
CA LYS A 98 5.86 7.42 25.54
C LYS A 98 4.69 8.38 25.33
N ALA A 99 4.50 9.32 26.25
CA ALA A 99 3.43 10.31 26.14
C ALA A 99 3.60 11.16 24.87
N ILE A 100 2.48 11.49 24.23
CA ILE A 100 2.44 12.45 23.11
C ILE A 100 2.01 13.78 23.67
N PHE A 101 2.93 14.74 23.65
CA PHE A 101 2.65 16.10 24.05
C PHE A 101 2.36 16.94 22.81
N ILE A 102 1.21 17.63 22.80
CA ILE A 102 0.89 18.65 21.81
C ILE A 102 1.43 19.98 22.33
N ASP A 103 2.41 20.53 21.64
CA ASP A 103 3.02 21.83 21.96
C ASP A 103 3.45 22.56 20.68
N LEU A 104 4.46 23.42 20.77
CA LEU A 104 5.04 24.12 19.62
C LEU A 104 6.02 23.25 18.80
N GLN A 105 6.44 22.08 19.30
CA GLN A 105 7.29 21.12 18.57
C GLN A 105 6.51 20.39 17.47
N ASP A 106 7.23 19.89 16.48
CA ASP A 106 6.63 19.30 15.30
C ASP A 106 5.88 17.99 15.59
N LEU A 107 4.65 17.91 15.08
CA LEU A 107 3.82 16.72 15.06
C LEU A 107 4.26 15.82 13.89
N THR A 108 4.62 14.56 14.18
CA THR A 108 4.99 13.58 13.16
C THR A 108 3.78 12.80 12.66
N ILE A 109 3.90 12.15 11.49
CA ILE A 109 2.86 11.23 10.98
C ILE A 109 2.67 10.05 11.95
N ALA A 110 3.76 9.59 12.58
CA ALA A 110 3.72 8.55 13.62
C ALA A 110 2.89 8.96 14.83
N ASN A 111 2.97 10.22 15.29
CA ASN A 111 2.12 10.72 16.38
C ASN A 111 0.64 10.70 15.98
N VAL A 112 0.32 11.11 14.74
CA VAL A 112 -1.04 11.04 14.21
C VAL A 112 -1.54 9.60 14.20
N ALA A 113 -0.75 8.65 13.68
CA ALA A 113 -1.10 7.24 13.65
C ALA A 113 -1.31 6.65 15.07
N ALA A 114 -0.42 6.97 16.02
CA ALA A 114 -0.49 6.50 17.40
C ALA A 114 -1.81 6.90 18.08
N ILE A 115 -2.21 8.17 17.96
CA ILE A 115 -3.44 8.69 18.57
C ILE A 115 -4.69 8.21 17.82
N SER A 116 -4.63 8.20 16.49
CA SER A 116 -5.77 7.83 15.66
C SER A 116 -6.12 6.35 15.73
N ARG A 117 -5.14 5.46 15.88
CA ARG A 117 -5.34 4.00 15.70
C ARG A 117 -5.01 3.15 16.91
N TYR A 118 -4.04 3.57 17.71
CA TYR A 118 -3.47 2.74 18.78
C TYR A 118 -3.80 3.29 20.17
N ASP A 119 -4.93 3.99 20.27
CA ASP A 119 -5.51 4.45 21.53
C ASP A 119 -4.59 5.35 22.38
N THR A 120 -3.52 5.90 21.80
CA THR A 120 -2.62 6.79 22.55
C THR A 120 -3.32 8.12 22.83
N ARG A 121 -3.21 8.63 24.06
CA ARG A 121 -3.89 9.87 24.48
C ARG A 121 -2.91 11.04 24.48
N PRO A 122 -3.23 12.15 23.79
CA PRO A 122 -2.40 13.34 23.82
C PRO A 122 -2.58 14.16 25.10
N GLU A 123 -1.53 14.91 25.47
CA GLU A 123 -1.58 15.95 26.51
C GLU A 123 -1.04 17.28 25.99
N ILE A 124 -1.54 18.41 26.48
CA ILE A 124 -0.96 19.72 26.14
C ILE A 124 0.29 19.93 27.00
N ALA A 125 1.45 20.19 26.39
CA ALA A 125 2.66 20.48 27.17
C ALA A 125 2.59 21.88 27.78
N SER A 126 3.09 22.03 29.01
CA SER A 126 3.16 23.31 29.72
C SER A 126 1.88 24.18 29.60
N PRO A 127 0.70 23.69 30.06
CA PRO A 127 -0.59 24.34 29.82
C PRO A 127 -0.63 25.84 30.16
N ALA A 128 0.03 26.26 31.24
CA ALA A 128 0.08 27.66 31.64
C ALA A 128 0.81 28.56 30.63
N ALA A 129 1.94 28.09 30.09
CA ALA A 129 2.72 28.82 29.09
C ALA A 129 1.98 28.89 27.76
N VAL A 130 1.38 27.77 27.35
CA VAL A 130 0.53 27.68 26.15
C VAL A 130 -0.68 28.61 26.26
N LYS A 131 -1.40 28.59 27.38
CA LYS A 131 -2.54 29.48 27.63
C LYS A 131 -2.14 30.95 27.57
N SER A 132 -0.99 31.31 28.17
CA SER A 132 -0.45 32.68 28.07
C SER A 132 -0.09 33.06 26.64
N HIS A 133 0.51 32.16 25.86
CA HIS A 133 0.83 32.41 24.45
C HIS A 133 -0.41 32.66 23.61
N ILE A 134 -1.43 31.81 23.74
CA ILE A 134 -2.70 31.91 23.00
C ILE A 134 -3.47 33.18 23.38
N ASN A 135 -3.57 33.49 24.68
CA ASN A 135 -4.32 34.66 25.13
C ASN A 135 -3.79 35.96 24.51
N ARG A 136 -2.49 36.05 24.20
CA ARG A 136 -1.94 37.23 23.52
C ARG A 136 -2.59 37.51 22.16
N SER A 137 -2.95 36.49 21.38
CA SER A 137 -3.63 36.71 20.10
C SER A 137 -5.12 36.99 20.25
N VAL A 138 -5.76 36.39 21.26
CA VAL A 138 -7.15 36.71 21.65
C VAL A 138 -7.27 38.17 22.10
N ASP A 139 -6.39 38.62 22.99
CA ASP A 139 -6.36 39.99 23.50
C ASP A 139 -6.07 40.99 22.37
N PHE A 140 -5.16 40.64 21.46
CA PHE A 140 -4.84 41.48 20.31
C PHE A 140 -6.03 41.60 19.33
N LEU A 141 -6.75 40.50 19.06
CA LEU A 141 -7.98 40.55 18.26
C LEU A 141 -9.05 41.44 18.92
N ALA A 142 -9.25 41.27 20.24
CA ALA A 142 -10.20 42.08 21.00
C ALA A 142 -9.85 43.58 20.96
N GLN A 143 -8.56 43.92 21.09
CA GLN A 143 -8.09 45.29 20.94
C GLN A 143 -8.44 45.85 19.55
N ARG A 144 -8.18 45.09 18.48
CA ARG A 144 -8.48 45.52 17.10
C ARG A 144 -9.97 45.75 16.86
N LEU A 145 -10.82 44.92 17.46
CA LEU A 145 -12.27 45.12 17.41
C LEU A 145 -12.70 46.40 18.15
N ASN A 146 -12.15 46.65 19.33
CA ASN A 146 -12.43 47.86 20.12
C ASN A 146 -11.95 49.15 19.42
N ASP A 147 -10.86 49.07 18.65
CA ASP A 147 -10.35 50.16 17.83
C ASP A 147 -11.23 50.42 16.57
N GLY A 148 -12.30 49.63 16.37
CA GLY A 148 -13.25 49.80 15.27
C GLY A 148 -12.79 49.22 13.93
N HIS A 149 -11.80 48.33 13.91
CA HIS A 149 -11.34 47.70 12.67
C HIS A 149 -12.38 46.70 12.12
N ALA A 150 -12.61 46.77 10.80
CA ALA A 150 -13.35 45.74 10.08
C ALA A 150 -12.47 44.50 9.86
N LEU A 151 -12.96 43.31 10.25
CA LEU A 151 -12.21 42.05 10.25
C LEU A 151 -13.02 40.94 9.59
N TYR A 152 -12.40 40.24 8.63
CA TYR A 152 -13.04 39.17 7.85
C TYR A 152 -13.60 38.07 8.74
N GLY A 153 -14.88 37.73 8.55
CA GLY A 153 -15.56 36.65 9.29
C GLY A 153 -15.71 36.91 10.79
N VAL A 154 -15.50 38.16 11.21
CA VAL A 154 -15.68 38.63 12.59
C VAL A 154 -16.68 39.78 12.63
N THR A 155 -16.46 40.83 11.84
CA THR A 155 -17.40 41.97 11.66
C THR A 155 -17.88 42.10 10.21
N THR A 156 -17.44 41.19 9.35
CA THR A 156 -17.93 41.02 7.96
C THR A 156 -18.46 39.61 7.76
N GLY A 157 -19.25 39.40 6.71
CA GLY A 157 -19.63 38.04 6.28
C GLY A 157 -18.46 37.19 5.78
N PHE A 158 -18.78 35.98 5.34
CA PHE A 158 -17.84 34.95 4.86
C PHE A 158 -17.89 34.82 3.34
N GLY A 159 -16.78 34.37 2.75
CA GLY A 159 -16.73 33.95 1.34
C GLY A 159 -17.18 35.05 0.37
N GLY A 160 -18.01 34.68 -0.60
CA GLY A 160 -18.61 35.59 -1.58
C GLY A 160 -19.52 36.67 -0.98
N SER A 161 -19.84 36.60 0.32
CA SER A 161 -20.62 37.60 1.07
C SER A 161 -19.77 38.44 2.04
N ALA A 162 -18.45 38.49 1.85
CA ALA A 162 -17.52 39.24 2.70
C ALA A 162 -17.67 40.78 2.66
N ASP A 163 -18.51 41.30 1.77
CA ASP A 163 -18.90 42.71 1.67
C ASP A 163 -20.01 43.10 2.65
N THR A 164 -20.73 42.13 3.22
CA THR A 164 -21.71 42.35 4.30
C THR A 164 -21.02 42.74 5.63
N ARG A 165 -21.73 43.45 6.51
CA ARG A 165 -21.21 43.97 7.79
C ARG A 165 -22.18 43.68 8.94
N THR A 166 -21.64 43.46 10.13
CA THR A 166 -22.41 43.24 11.36
C THR A 166 -21.64 43.74 12.59
N ASP A 167 -22.38 44.21 13.59
CA ASP A 167 -21.88 44.52 14.94
C ASP A 167 -22.20 43.40 15.96
N GLN A 168 -22.76 42.27 15.48
CA GLN A 168 -23.09 41.07 16.27
C GLN A 168 -22.12 39.92 15.95
N PRO A 169 -20.86 39.95 16.42
CA PRO A 169 -19.85 38.95 16.06
C PRO A 169 -20.18 37.53 16.57
N GLU A 170 -20.88 37.41 17.70
CA GLU A 170 -21.32 36.12 18.25
C GLU A 170 -22.42 35.48 17.38
N ASP A 171 -23.43 36.26 16.99
CA ASP A 171 -24.48 35.83 16.08
C ASP A 171 -23.91 35.35 14.74
N LEU A 172 -22.87 36.04 14.25
CA LEU A 172 -22.16 35.66 13.04
C LEU A 172 -21.45 34.30 13.19
N GLN A 173 -20.85 34.00 14.35
CA GLN A 173 -20.25 32.68 14.61
C GLN A 173 -21.32 31.57 14.70
N ARG A 174 -22.47 31.83 15.33
CA ARG A 174 -23.59 30.87 15.36
C ARG A 174 -24.12 30.61 13.94
N ALA A 175 -24.26 31.67 13.14
CA ALA A 175 -24.66 31.56 11.74
C ALA A 175 -23.66 30.73 10.93
N LEU A 176 -22.35 30.84 11.21
CA LEU A 176 -21.31 30.03 10.58
C LEU A 176 -21.52 28.54 10.84
N ILE A 177 -21.66 28.16 12.11
CA ILE A 177 -21.87 26.77 12.49
C ILE A 177 -23.17 26.24 11.87
N GLN A 178 -24.27 26.99 12.00
CA GLN A 178 -25.59 26.60 11.51
C GLN A 178 -25.59 26.24 10.02
N HIS A 179 -24.99 27.07 9.15
CA HIS A 179 -25.00 26.77 7.71
C HIS A 179 -23.97 25.70 7.31
N GLN A 180 -22.92 25.51 8.11
CA GLN A 180 -21.93 24.46 7.87
C GLN A 180 -22.40 23.08 8.38
N HIS A 181 -23.43 23.00 9.22
CA HIS A 181 -24.15 21.76 9.54
C HIS A 181 -25.06 21.31 8.40
N SER A 182 -24.47 21.13 7.22
CA SER A 182 -25.15 20.76 5.96
C SER A 182 -24.83 19.34 5.50
N GLY A 183 -24.14 18.57 6.34
CA GLY A 183 -23.80 17.18 6.07
C GLY A 183 -24.95 16.20 6.26
N ILE A 184 -24.84 15.07 5.58
CA ILE A 184 -25.84 14.00 5.62
C ILE A 184 -25.34 12.94 6.60
N LEU A 185 -26.08 12.75 7.70
CA LEU A 185 -25.81 11.76 8.74
C LEU A 185 -26.98 10.77 8.88
N PRO A 186 -26.76 9.58 9.50
CA PRO A 186 -27.85 8.67 9.83
C PRO A 186 -28.88 9.30 10.79
N VAL A 187 -30.18 9.06 10.56
CA VAL A 187 -31.26 9.60 11.41
C VAL A 187 -31.44 8.76 12.68
N VAL A 188 -30.71 9.12 13.73
CA VAL A 188 -30.61 8.35 15.00
C VAL A 188 -31.96 8.18 15.73
N LYS A 189 -32.91 9.11 15.53
CA LYS A 189 -34.21 9.12 16.23
C LYS A 189 -35.36 8.87 15.24
N SER A 190 -35.91 7.66 15.28
CA SER A 190 -37.30 7.32 14.87
C SER A 190 -37.78 7.67 13.45
N ALA A 191 -37.50 6.83 12.46
CA ALA A 191 -38.27 6.84 11.22
C ALA A 191 -38.52 5.44 10.66
N GLY A 192 -38.98 4.47 11.48
CA GLY A 192 -39.48 3.16 11.01
C GLY A 192 -38.57 2.44 10.01
N SER A 193 -37.28 2.76 10.01
CA SER A 193 -36.44 2.61 8.85
C SER A 193 -35.92 1.18 8.82
N ILE A 194 -36.23 0.47 7.74
CA ILE A 194 -35.75 -0.89 7.46
C ILE A 194 -34.21 -0.94 7.50
N TYR A 195 -33.53 0.20 7.34
CA TYR A 195 -32.07 0.31 7.26
C TYR A 195 -31.34 0.12 8.60
N TYR A 196 -31.97 0.41 9.74
CA TYR A 196 -31.36 0.12 11.05
C TYR A 196 -31.21 -1.39 11.31
N LYS A 197 -32.03 -2.23 10.67
CA LYS A 197 -31.92 -3.69 10.77
C LYS A 197 -30.71 -4.26 10.01
N LEU A 198 -30.17 -3.52 9.03
CA LEU A 198 -29.01 -3.93 8.23
C LEU A 198 -27.68 -3.37 8.77
N ARG A 199 -27.69 -2.57 9.85
CA ARG A 199 -26.51 -1.82 10.37
C ARG A 199 -25.80 -0.92 9.33
N SER A 200 -26.46 -0.64 8.20
CA SER A 200 -25.96 0.26 7.16
C SER A 200 -27.14 0.91 6.44
N SER A 201 -27.15 2.24 6.36
CA SER A 201 -28.10 2.96 5.51
C SER A 201 -27.48 3.12 4.11
N PRO A 202 -28.11 2.60 3.03
CA PRO A 202 -27.58 2.76 1.68
C PRO A 202 -27.31 4.24 1.36
N GLY A 203 -26.07 4.57 1.00
CA GLY A 203 -25.68 5.91 0.56
C GLY A 203 -25.44 6.95 1.67
N ILE A 204 -25.50 6.56 2.95
CA ILE A 204 -25.13 7.45 4.07
C ILE A 204 -23.87 6.91 4.74
N ASP A 205 -22.75 7.57 4.47
CA ASP A 205 -21.44 7.24 5.04
C ASP A 205 -20.97 8.36 5.98
N PHE A 206 -20.28 7.97 7.05
CA PHE A 206 -19.61 8.87 7.98
C PHE A 206 -18.11 8.54 8.04
N MET A 207 -17.31 9.48 8.54
CA MET A 207 -15.87 9.28 8.67
C MET A 207 -15.57 8.20 9.72
N PRO A 208 -14.58 7.33 9.49
CA PRO A 208 -14.04 6.46 10.53
C PRO A 208 -13.58 7.27 11.76
N GLU A 209 -13.79 6.74 12.96
CA GLU A 209 -13.35 7.40 14.21
C GLU A 209 -11.85 7.74 14.21
N THR A 210 -11.04 6.90 13.56
CA THR A 210 -9.59 7.10 13.43
C THR A 210 -9.24 8.39 12.67
N TRP A 211 -10.03 8.73 11.65
CA TRP A 211 -9.86 9.96 10.88
C TRP A 211 -10.27 11.18 11.69
N VAL A 212 -11.38 11.09 12.43
CA VAL A 212 -11.87 12.17 13.29
C VAL A 212 -10.89 12.46 14.43
N ARG A 213 -10.32 11.43 15.07
CA ARG A 213 -9.25 11.59 16.07
C ARG A 213 -8.06 12.36 15.52
N GLY A 214 -7.60 11.97 14.33
CA GLY A 214 -6.49 12.64 13.66
C GLY A 214 -6.82 14.09 13.33
N ALA A 215 -8.04 14.36 12.85
CA ALA A 215 -8.49 15.71 12.54
C ALA A 215 -8.52 16.61 13.78
N ILE A 216 -9.02 16.10 14.92
CA ILE A 216 -9.01 16.83 16.19
C ILE A 216 -7.57 17.12 16.62
N LEU A 217 -6.68 16.12 16.55
CA LEU A 217 -5.28 16.28 16.92
C LEU A 217 -4.57 17.36 16.07
N VAL A 218 -4.69 17.26 14.74
CA VAL A 218 -4.09 18.23 13.82
C VAL A 218 -4.68 19.62 14.07
N ARG A 219 -6.00 19.74 14.28
CA ARG A 219 -6.63 21.03 14.61
C ARG A 219 -6.11 21.61 15.92
N CYS A 220 -5.96 20.79 16.96
CA CYS A 220 -5.34 21.23 18.21
C CYS A 220 -3.93 21.78 17.95
N LYS A 221 -3.10 21.03 17.22
CA LYS A 221 -1.73 21.45 16.88
C LYS A 221 -1.69 22.80 16.16
N THR A 222 -2.54 23.00 15.15
CA THR A 222 -2.54 24.25 14.38
C THR A 222 -3.06 25.44 15.18
N LEU A 223 -4.02 25.25 16.09
CA LEU A 223 -4.53 26.29 16.98
C LEU A 223 -3.53 26.70 18.07
N LEU A 224 -2.72 25.75 18.56
CA LEU A 224 -1.70 25.99 19.58
C LEU A 224 -0.58 26.93 19.12
N ALA A 225 -0.41 27.12 17.80
CA ALA A 225 0.54 28.08 17.23
C ALA A 225 0.20 29.54 17.54
N GLY A 226 -1.00 29.81 18.08
CA GLY A 226 -1.37 31.14 18.58
C GLY A 226 -1.72 32.16 17.50
N HIS A 227 -1.72 31.79 16.21
CA HIS A 227 -2.07 32.71 15.11
C HIS A 227 -3.59 32.79 14.84
N SER A 228 -4.41 31.96 15.49
CA SER A 228 -5.85 31.84 15.20
C SER A 228 -6.76 32.67 16.11
N ALA A 229 -6.25 33.24 17.19
CA ALA A 229 -7.02 33.99 18.20
C ALA A 229 -8.29 33.24 18.69
N VAL A 230 -8.08 32.02 19.18
CA VAL A 230 -9.11 31.18 19.81
C VAL A 230 -8.79 31.00 21.29
N ARG A 231 -9.78 30.95 22.18
CA ARG A 231 -9.52 30.70 23.61
C ARG A 231 -8.88 29.33 23.84
N TYR A 232 -7.96 29.27 24.80
CA TYR A 232 -7.34 28.02 25.27
C TYR A 232 -8.39 26.96 25.66
N ASP A 233 -9.49 27.38 26.28
CA ASP A 233 -10.51 26.47 26.80
C ASP A 233 -11.20 25.66 25.69
N ILE A 234 -11.23 26.16 24.45
CA ILE A 234 -11.72 25.43 23.26
C ILE A 234 -10.72 24.34 22.85
N ILE A 235 -9.43 24.66 22.82
CA ILE A 235 -8.37 23.69 22.49
C ILE A 235 -8.32 22.59 23.57
N ASP A 236 -8.44 22.98 24.83
CA ASP A 236 -8.53 22.04 25.96
C ASP A 236 -9.76 21.13 25.88
N ALA A 237 -10.90 21.63 25.41
CA ALA A 237 -12.09 20.82 25.15
C ALA A 237 -11.90 19.82 24.00
N LEU A 238 -11.25 20.23 22.91
CA LEU A 238 -10.88 19.32 21.82
C LEU A 238 -9.95 18.19 22.30
N VAL A 239 -8.94 18.52 23.11
CA VAL A 239 -8.06 17.52 23.72
C VAL A 239 -8.82 16.62 24.71
N ALA A 240 -9.79 17.16 25.44
CA ALA A 240 -10.62 16.37 26.35
C ALA A 240 -11.46 15.31 25.62
N LEU A 241 -11.96 15.60 24.41
CA LEU A 241 -12.62 14.62 23.56
C LEU A 241 -11.69 13.43 23.26
N LEU A 242 -10.45 13.70 22.84
CA LEU A 242 -9.45 12.66 22.57
C LEU A 242 -9.08 11.87 23.83
N LYS A 243 -8.85 12.57 24.96
CA LYS A 243 -8.48 11.95 26.25
C LYS A 243 -9.52 10.95 26.74
N ASN A 244 -10.81 11.26 26.56
CA ASN A 244 -11.92 10.46 27.07
C ASN A 244 -12.58 9.58 26.01
N ASP A 245 -11.96 9.42 24.83
CA ASP A 245 -12.47 8.54 23.78
C ASP A 245 -13.85 8.92 23.19
N LEU A 246 -14.21 10.20 23.31
CA LEU A 246 -15.47 10.76 22.87
C LEU A 246 -15.32 11.36 21.46
N ILE A 247 -15.69 10.60 20.43
CA ILE A 247 -15.38 10.95 19.04
C ILE A 247 -16.61 11.43 18.28
N PRO A 248 -16.64 12.70 17.81
CA PRO A 248 -17.75 13.23 17.03
C PRO A 248 -18.10 12.37 15.81
N LEU A 249 -19.40 12.21 15.55
CA LEU A 249 -19.91 11.60 14.32
C LEU A 249 -19.85 12.64 13.19
N VAL A 250 -18.91 12.47 12.27
CA VAL A 250 -18.64 13.43 11.19
C VAL A 250 -19.07 12.85 9.83
N PRO A 251 -19.78 13.60 8.96
CA PRO A 251 -20.15 13.15 7.61
C PRO A 251 -18.92 12.84 6.75
N LEU A 252 -18.97 11.81 5.89
CA LEU A 252 -17.84 11.45 5.03
C LEU A 252 -17.59 12.47 3.89
N ARG A 253 -18.65 13.15 3.45
CA ARG A 253 -18.66 14.06 2.28
C ARG A 253 -19.18 15.45 2.67
N GLY A 254 -18.79 16.45 1.89
CA GLY A 254 -19.21 17.85 2.06
C GLY A 254 -18.07 18.88 2.03
N SER A 255 -16.81 18.43 2.04
CA SER A 255 -15.65 19.32 1.91
C SER A 255 -15.02 19.25 0.51
N ILE A 256 -14.65 20.42 0.00
CA ILE A 256 -13.76 20.61 -1.16
C ILE A 256 -12.36 21.10 -0.73
N SER A 257 -12.10 21.17 0.58
CA SER A 257 -10.82 21.59 1.20
C SER A 257 -10.30 22.92 0.63
N ALA A 258 -11.21 23.87 0.42
CA ALA A 258 -10.98 25.14 -0.27
C ALA A 258 -10.68 26.30 0.68
N SER A 259 -11.53 26.49 1.69
CA SER A 259 -11.34 27.37 2.84
C SER A 259 -11.11 26.50 4.09
N GLY A 260 -10.33 25.43 3.92
CA GLY A 260 -10.26 24.32 4.85
C GLY A 260 -11.45 23.37 4.77
N ASP A 261 -11.50 22.42 5.71
CA ASP A 261 -12.53 21.40 5.85
C ASP A 261 -13.68 21.88 6.75
N LEU A 262 -14.30 23.01 6.35
CA LEU A 262 -15.33 23.72 7.13
C LEU A 262 -16.47 22.82 7.58
N GLN A 263 -17.11 22.13 6.63
CA GLN A 263 -18.28 21.30 6.93
C GLN A 263 -17.94 20.13 7.86
N PRO A 264 -16.86 19.35 7.67
CA PRO A 264 -16.54 18.29 8.62
C PRO A 264 -16.16 18.82 10.01
N LEU A 265 -15.39 19.92 10.08
CA LEU A 265 -14.97 20.52 11.35
C LEU A 265 -16.14 21.18 12.11
N SER A 266 -17.22 21.56 11.41
CA SER A 266 -18.42 22.13 12.03
C SER A 266 -19.13 21.11 12.93
N TYR A 267 -19.11 19.82 12.61
CA TYR A 267 -19.68 18.77 13.47
C TYR A 267 -18.85 18.54 14.73
N ILE A 268 -17.53 18.73 14.67
CA ILE A 268 -16.67 18.72 15.87
C ILE A 268 -17.00 19.95 16.74
N ALA A 269 -17.09 21.14 16.15
CA ALA A 269 -17.47 22.35 16.87
C ALA A 269 -18.89 22.26 17.46
N GLY A 270 -19.83 21.66 16.74
CA GLY A 270 -21.21 21.46 17.19
C GLY A 270 -21.29 20.54 18.42
N VAL A 271 -20.39 19.57 18.56
CA VAL A 271 -20.27 18.79 19.80
C VAL A 271 -19.84 19.68 20.97
N LEU A 272 -18.89 20.60 20.76
CA LEU A 272 -18.46 21.53 21.81
C LEU A 272 -19.56 22.53 22.21
N GLU A 273 -20.44 22.91 21.28
CA GLU A 273 -21.61 23.76 21.55
C GLU A 273 -22.76 22.99 22.24
N GLY A 274 -22.71 21.66 22.28
CA GLY A 274 -23.82 20.84 22.78
C GLY A 274 -25.01 20.82 21.82
N ASN A 275 -24.77 20.93 20.51
CA ASN A 275 -25.82 20.98 19.51
C ASN A 275 -26.64 19.67 19.49
N PRO A 276 -27.98 19.72 19.56
CA PRO A 276 -28.84 18.54 19.70
C PRO A 276 -28.84 17.60 18.49
N ASP A 277 -28.38 18.07 17.32
CA ASP A 277 -28.25 17.28 16.10
C ASP A 277 -26.82 16.76 15.86
N CYS A 278 -25.90 17.02 16.79
CA CYS A 278 -24.56 16.46 16.80
C CYS A 278 -24.47 15.26 17.75
N TYR A 279 -23.76 14.22 17.31
CA TYR A 279 -23.63 12.95 18.03
C TYR A 279 -22.16 12.58 18.23
N VAL A 280 -21.91 11.74 19.23
CA VAL A 280 -20.57 11.32 19.65
C VAL A 280 -20.54 9.80 19.84
N TRP A 281 -19.52 9.15 19.30
CA TRP A 281 -19.19 7.76 19.60
C TRP A 281 -18.53 7.66 20.97
N THR A 282 -18.98 6.71 21.78
CA THR A 282 -18.44 6.39 23.11
C THR A 282 -18.55 4.89 23.39
N ASP A 283 -17.88 4.42 24.45
CA ASP A 283 -18.01 3.05 24.93
C ASP A 283 -19.42 2.79 25.50
N ASP A 284 -19.99 1.62 25.22
CA ASP A 284 -21.32 1.20 25.69
C ASP A 284 -21.33 0.59 27.11
N GLY A 285 -20.17 0.58 27.78
CA GLY A 285 -19.93 -0.02 29.09
C GLY A 285 -19.67 -1.53 29.05
N ASN A 286 -19.78 -2.17 27.89
CA ASN A 286 -19.61 -3.61 27.68
C ASN A 286 -18.53 -3.93 26.64
N GLY A 287 -17.65 -2.96 26.33
CA GLY A 287 -16.61 -3.08 25.31
C GLY A 287 -17.11 -2.94 23.87
N GLY A 288 -18.34 -2.44 23.69
CA GLY A 288 -18.89 -2.05 22.39
C GLY A 288 -18.89 -0.52 22.20
N ARG A 289 -19.25 -0.07 20.99
CA ARG A 289 -19.41 1.36 20.66
C ARG A 289 -20.89 1.72 20.54
N CYS A 290 -21.28 2.87 21.09
CA CYS A 290 -22.61 3.44 20.94
C CYS A 290 -22.56 4.94 20.60
N LEU A 291 -23.68 5.48 20.11
CA LEU A 291 -23.85 6.90 19.82
C LEU A 291 -24.66 7.58 20.93
N VAL A 292 -24.17 8.71 21.41
CA VAL A 292 -24.85 9.60 22.36
C VAL A 292 -24.97 11.02 21.77
N GLY A 293 -25.86 11.83 22.35
CA GLY A 293 -25.97 13.25 21.99
C GLY A 293 -24.77 14.07 22.48
N ALA A 294 -24.52 15.21 21.85
CA ALA A 294 -23.46 16.14 22.26
C ALA A 294 -23.62 16.62 23.71
N ASP A 295 -24.86 16.87 24.15
CA ASP A 295 -25.20 17.22 25.53
C ASP A 295 -24.71 16.17 26.54
N THR A 296 -25.02 14.91 26.28
CA THR A 296 -24.63 13.76 27.11
C THR A 296 -23.10 13.60 27.15
N ALA A 297 -22.44 13.81 26.00
CA ALA A 297 -20.98 13.75 25.93
C ALA A 297 -20.30 14.87 26.73
N LEU A 298 -20.84 16.10 26.70
CA LEU A 298 -20.33 17.22 27.49
C LEU A 298 -20.56 17.00 29.00
N GLU A 299 -21.72 16.46 29.39
CA GLU A 299 -21.99 16.06 30.77
C GLU A 299 -20.96 15.01 31.26
N ALA A 300 -20.66 14.01 30.44
CA ALA A 300 -19.65 12.99 30.75
C ALA A 300 -18.23 13.58 30.92
N LEU A 301 -17.93 14.68 30.21
CA LEU A 301 -16.68 15.44 30.37
C LEU A 301 -16.70 16.42 31.55
N ALA A 302 -17.82 16.55 32.26
CA ALA A 302 -18.08 17.62 33.22
C ALA A 302 -17.81 19.02 32.63
N ARG A 303 -18.17 19.23 31.37
CA ARG A 303 -17.99 20.50 30.64
C ARG A 303 -19.33 21.14 30.30
N GLN A 304 -19.34 22.47 30.33
CA GLN A 304 -20.47 23.25 29.82
C GLN A 304 -20.35 23.42 28.30
N SER A 305 -21.48 23.69 27.65
CA SER A 305 -21.50 24.08 26.24
C SER A 305 -20.69 25.35 26.00
N ILE A 306 -19.97 25.37 24.89
CA ILE A 306 -19.15 26.52 24.48
C ILE A 306 -20.01 27.47 23.63
N THR A 307 -20.14 28.71 24.10
CA THR A 307 -20.55 29.84 23.24
C THR A 307 -19.31 30.41 22.57
N PHE A 308 -19.23 30.32 21.25
CA PHE A 308 -18.10 30.83 20.46
C PHE A 308 -18.13 32.37 20.37
N GLY A 309 -17.04 33.00 20.80
CA GLY A 309 -16.83 34.44 20.69
C GLY A 309 -16.30 34.86 19.31
N PRO A 310 -15.97 36.14 19.13
CA PRO A 310 -15.50 36.67 17.84
C PRO A 310 -14.36 35.83 17.24
N LYS A 311 -14.50 35.43 15.97
CA LYS A 311 -13.56 34.57 15.20
C LYS A 311 -13.48 33.10 15.64
N GLU A 312 -13.94 32.70 16.82
CA GLU A 312 -13.59 31.39 17.37
C GLU A 312 -14.17 30.20 16.63
N ALA A 313 -15.43 30.27 16.18
CA ALA A 313 -16.01 29.22 15.35
C ALA A 313 -15.27 29.13 14.02
N LEU A 314 -15.01 30.29 13.38
CA LEU A 314 -14.19 30.33 12.16
C LEU A 314 -12.81 29.73 12.39
N ALA A 315 -12.16 30.03 13.52
CA ALA A 315 -10.87 29.46 13.88
C ALA A 315 -10.95 27.94 14.09
N VAL A 316 -12.05 27.35 14.55
CA VAL A 316 -12.15 25.88 14.65
C VAL A 316 -12.40 25.24 13.28
N LEU A 317 -13.24 25.87 12.45
CA LEU A 317 -13.67 25.31 11.17
C LEU A 317 -12.68 25.55 10.02
N ASN A 318 -12.01 26.69 10.01
CA ASN A 318 -11.16 27.13 8.90
C ASN A 318 -9.77 26.51 9.02
N GLY A 319 -9.55 25.43 8.27
CA GLY A 319 -8.23 24.84 8.04
C GLY A 319 -8.26 23.42 7.51
N THR A 320 -7.09 22.89 7.20
CA THR A 320 -6.93 21.64 6.42
C THR A 320 -6.81 20.41 7.31
N ALA A 321 -7.21 20.51 8.58
CA ALA A 321 -6.92 19.50 9.60
C ALA A 321 -7.47 18.11 9.25
N VAL A 322 -8.64 18.04 8.63
CA VAL A 322 -9.30 16.77 8.30
C VAL A 322 -8.59 16.11 7.11
N SER A 323 -8.45 16.84 6.00
CA SER A 323 -7.73 16.37 4.81
C SER A 323 -6.29 15.96 5.13
N THR A 324 -5.58 16.75 5.95
CA THR A 324 -4.22 16.48 6.40
C THR A 324 -4.13 15.24 7.29
N ALA A 325 -5.03 15.08 8.26
CA ALA A 325 -5.05 13.89 9.11
C ALA A 325 -5.34 12.61 8.31
N VAL A 326 -6.32 12.65 7.41
CA VAL A 326 -6.65 11.51 6.54
C VAL A 326 -5.47 11.18 5.62
N ALA A 327 -4.79 12.20 5.09
CA ALA A 327 -3.58 12.05 4.29
C ALA A 327 -2.41 11.45 5.08
N ALA A 328 -2.15 11.91 6.32
CA ALA A 328 -1.13 11.34 7.19
C ALA A 328 -1.36 9.85 7.46
N LEU A 329 -2.60 9.45 7.75
CA LEU A 329 -2.95 8.03 7.93
C LEU A 329 -2.79 7.22 6.64
N ALA A 330 -3.09 7.79 5.47
CA ALA A 330 -2.84 7.14 4.19
C ALA A 330 -1.33 6.99 3.94
N MET A 331 -0.55 8.01 4.30
CA MET A 331 0.90 8.04 4.10
C MET A 331 1.59 6.98 4.96
N HIS A 332 1.17 6.87 6.22
CA HIS A 332 1.62 5.81 7.14
C HIS A 332 1.42 4.42 6.52
N GLU A 333 0.25 4.13 5.95
CA GLU A 333 -0.02 2.85 5.28
C GLU A 333 0.81 2.63 4.01
N ALA A 334 0.90 3.65 3.17
CA ALA A 334 1.60 3.57 1.90
C ALA A 334 3.11 3.29 2.10
N HIS A 335 3.72 3.85 3.13
CA HIS A 335 5.12 3.54 3.51
C HIS A 335 5.33 2.05 3.77
N HIS A 336 4.44 1.41 4.53
CA HIS A 336 4.54 -0.03 4.82
C HIS A 336 4.30 -0.88 3.57
N LEU A 337 3.31 -0.53 2.75
CA LEU A 337 3.03 -1.23 1.50
C LEU A 337 4.18 -1.10 0.48
N ALA A 338 4.89 0.01 0.46
CA ALA A 338 6.08 0.19 -0.37
C ALA A 338 7.20 -0.79 0.02
N ILE A 339 7.44 -0.99 1.32
CA ILE A 339 8.42 -1.99 1.80
C ILE A 339 7.91 -3.41 1.57
N LEU A 340 6.63 -3.69 1.84
CA LEU A 340 6.01 -4.97 1.56
C LEU A 340 6.17 -5.35 0.08
N SER A 341 5.98 -4.42 -0.85
CA SER A 341 6.14 -4.70 -2.29
C SER A 341 7.55 -5.17 -2.66
N GLN A 342 8.58 -4.67 -1.96
CA GLN A 342 9.97 -5.10 -2.13
C GLN A 342 10.21 -6.48 -1.52
N VAL A 343 9.65 -6.75 -0.33
CA VAL A 343 9.71 -8.08 0.31
C VAL A 343 9.03 -9.14 -0.56
N LEU A 344 7.83 -8.86 -1.07
CA LEU A 344 7.11 -9.77 -1.96
C LEU A 344 7.83 -9.97 -3.29
N THR A 345 8.52 -8.94 -3.79
CA THR A 345 9.38 -9.08 -4.97
C THR A 345 10.55 -10.04 -4.70
N ALA A 346 11.21 -9.95 -3.53
CA ALA A 346 12.26 -10.89 -3.15
C ALA A 346 11.72 -12.33 -3.05
N MET A 347 10.57 -12.53 -2.38
CA MET A 347 9.89 -13.82 -2.36
C MET A 347 9.55 -14.32 -3.78
N GLY A 348 9.15 -13.41 -4.68
CA GLY A 348 8.88 -13.70 -6.08
C GLY A 348 10.10 -14.16 -6.86
N VAL A 349 11.26 -13.54 -6.62
CA VAL A 349 12.55 -14.00 -7.17
C VAL A 349 12.83 -15.42 -6.72
N GLU A 350 12.64 -15.76 -5.45
CA GLU A 350 12.86 -17.13 -4.96
C GLU A 350 11.84 -18.13 -5.54
N ALA A 351 10.55 -17.80 -5.53
CA ALA A 351 9.50 -18.68 -6.03
C ALA A 351 9.65 -18.98 -7.55
N LEU A 352 10.12 -18.00 -8.31
CA LEU A 352 10.38 -18.13 -9.75
C LEU A 352 11.79 -18.65 -10.07
N ASN A 353 12.63 -18.96 -9.08
CA ASN A 353 14.06 -19.26 -9.27
C ASN A 353 14.76 -18.18 -10.14
N GLY A 354 14.45 -16.90 -9.88
CA GLY A 354 15.05 -15.73 -10.52
C GLY A 354 16.49 -15.48 -10.08
N THR A 355 17.13 -14.46 -10.65
CA THR A 355 18.52 -14.11 -10.38
C THR A 355 18.65 -12.88 -9.45
N VAL A 356 19.57 -12.98 -8.49
CA VAL A 356 19.96 -11.89 -7.59
C VAL A 356 20.68 -10.76 -8.36
N GLY A 357 21.22 -11.05 -9.55
CA GLY A 357 22.06 -10.13 -10.32
C GLY A 357 21.37 -8.90 -10.83
N SER A 358 20.04 -8.98 -10.98
CA SER A 358 19.20 -7.82 -11.30
C SER A 358 19.34 -6.67 -10.29
N PHE A 359 19.82 -6.97 -9.08
CA PHE A 359 19.98 -6.02 -7.97
C PHE A 359 21.43 -5.68 -7.67
N ASN A 360 22.36 -5.97 -8.58
CA ASN A 360 23.78 -5.68 -8.39
C ASN A 360 24.02 -4.16 -8.19
N PRO A 361 24.81 -3.75 -7.17
CA PRO A 361 25.05 -2.34 -6.86
C PRO A 361 25.73 -1.57 -8.00
N PHE A 362 26.36 -2.26 -8.97
CA PHE A 362 26.92 -1.61 -10.15
C PHE A 362 25.86 -0.84 -10.96
N PHE A 363 24.63 -1.36 -11.08
CA PHE A 363 23.56 -0.67 -11.81
C PHE A 363 23.20 0.68 -11.18
N ALA A 364 23.13 0.73 -9.85
CA ALA A 364 22.91 1.96 -9.11
C ALA A 364 24.10 2.92 -9.21
N LYS A 365 25.33 2.40 -9.25
CA LYS A 365 26.55 3.21 -9.43
C LYS A 365 26.59 3.93 -10.77
N VAL A 366 26.14 3.28 -11.86
CA VAL A 366 26.17 3.87 -13.21
C VAL A 366 24.87 4.59 -13.61
N ARG A 367 23.76 4.34 -12.89
CA ARG A 367 22.49 5.04 -13.03
C ARG A 367 21.96 5.43 -11.64
N PRO A 368 22.42 6.56 -11.07
CA PRO A 368 22.29 6.88 -9.65
C PRO A 368 20.95 7.55 -9.27
N HIS A 369 19.82 6.97 -9.67
CA HIS A 369 18.54 7.35 -9.08
C HIS A 369 18.47 6.80 -7.65
N ARG A 370 18.13 7.67 -6.67
CA ARG A 370 18.25 7.30 -5.24
C ARG A 370 17.31 6.15 -4.89
N GLY A 371 16.08 6.20 -5.37
CA GLY A 371 15.09 5.18 -5.06
C GLY A 371 15.42 3.85 -5.73
N GLN A 372 16.01 3.88 -6.94
CA GLN A 372 16.47 2.67 -7.61
C GLN A 372 17.59 2.00 -6.81
N ALA A 373 18.58 2.79 -6.36
CA ALA A 373 19.68 2.30 -5.54
C ALA A 373 19.16 1.69 -4.23
N GLU A 374 18.21 2.36 -3.59
CA GLU A 374 17.58 1.91 -2.35
C GLU A 374 16.81 0.59 -2.54
N ALA A 375 15.91 0.53 -3.51
CA ALA A 375 15.12 -0.67 -3.79
C ALA A 375 16.01 -1.87 -4.16
N ALA A 376 17.05 -1.65 -4.98
CA ALA A 376 18.01 -2.70 -5.33
C ALA A 376 18.76 -3.21 -4.09
N LYS A 377 19.24 -2.31 -3.22
CA LYS A 377 19.91 -2.67 -1.96
C LYS A 377 18.99 -3.50 -1.07
N ASN A 378 17.76 -3.04 -0.86
CA ASN A 378 16.80 -3.72 0.01
C ASN A 378 16.48 -5.13 -0.51
N ILE A 379 16.08 -5.27 -1.78
CA ILE A 379 15.72 -6.56 -2.37
C ILE A 379 16.92 -7.52 -2.36
N ARG A 380 18.12 -7.05 -2.69
CA ARG A 380 19.34 -7.88 -2.63
C ARG A 380 19.58 -8.43 -1.22
N ASN A 381 19.43 -7.59 -0.20
CA ASN A 381 19.63 -8.00 1.19
C ASN A 381 18.52 -8.93 1.68
N PHE A 382 17.28 -8.75 1.22
CA PHE A 382 16.17 -9.67 1.51
C PHE A 382 16.42 -11.09 0.99
N LEU A 383 17.14 -11.22 -0.13
CA LEU A 383 17.52 -12.48 -0.75
C LEU A 383 18.75 -13.15 -0.11
N PHE A 384 19.41 -12.49 0.84
CA PHE A 384 20.61 -13.03 1.48
C PHE A 384 20.33 -14.40 2.13
N GLY A 385 21.22 -15.37 1.84
CA GLY A 385 21.11 -16.74 2.34
C GLY A 385 20.06 -17.62 1.61
N SER A 386 19.44 -17.13 0.54
CA SER A 386 18.52 -17.94 -0.28
C SER A 386 19.27 -19.08 -0.97
N LYS A 387 18.61 -20.25 -1.03
CA LYS A 387 19.03 -21.41 -1.84
C LYS A 387 18.15 -21.59 -3.09
N LEU A 388 17.16 -20.71 -3.29
CA LEU A 388 16.23 -20.75 -4.42
C LEU A 388 16.57 -19.69 -5.48
N ALA A 389 17.05 -18.52 -5.06
CA ALA A 389 17.52 -17.49 -5.98
C ALA A 389 18.88 -17.88 -6.59
N ARG A 390 19.04 -17.67 -7.90
CA ARG A 390 20.28 -17.94 -8.64
C ARG A 390 21.29 -16.82 -8.48
N ASP A 391 22.56 -17.18 -8.30
CA ASP A 391 23.67 -16.23 -8.20
C ASP A 391 24.14 -15.73 -9.58
N ASP A 392 24.88 -14.63 -9.60
CA ASP A 392 25.38 -13.95 -10.80
C ASP A 392 26.45 -14.78 -11.53
N ASN A 393 27.09 -15.71 -10.82
CA ASN A 393 28.24 -16.49 -11.28
C ASN A 393 27.87 -17.92 -11.73
N GLU A 394 26.59 -18.31 -11.69
CA GLU A 394 26.12 -19.61 -12.22
C GLU A 394 26.04 -19.63 -13.76
N ASP A 395 27.04 -19.04 -14.42
CA ASP A 395 27.17 -19.00 -15.87
C ASP A 395 28.30 -19.94 -16.32
N GLU A 396 27.94 -21.14 -16.80
CA GLU A 396 28.70 -21.81 -17.87
C GLU A 396 27.93 -22.90 -18.61
N GLU A 397 26.97 -23.60 -18.00
CA GLU A 397 26.11 -24.56 -18.73
C GLU A 397 24.68 -24.07 -18.78
N CYS A 398 24.30 -23.50 -19.92
CA CYS A 398 22.92 -23.12 -20.26
C CYS A 398 22.03 -24.38 -20.30
N LEU A 399 21.61 -24.86 -19.13
CA LEU A 399 20.57 -25.85 -18.94
C LEU A 399 19.26 -25.19 -19.40
N GLY A 400 18.73 -25.61 -20.55
CA GLY A 400 17.73 -24.90 -21.35
C GLY A 400 16.60 -24.15 -20.59
N GLY A 401 16.21 -22.99 -21.12
CA GLY A 401 15.21 -22.10 -20.53
C GLY A 401 15.44 -20.64 -20.95
N LEU A 402 14.78 -19.67 -20.30
CA LEU A 402 15.07 -18.25 -20.52
C LEU A 402 16.40 -17.86 -19.85
N LYS A 403 17.29 -17.20 -20.61
CA LYS A 403 18.56 -16.65 -20.08
C LYS A 403 18.36 -15.52 -19.09
N GLN A 404 17.26 -14.76 -19.21
CA GLN A 404 16.97 -13.60 -18.39
C GLN A 404 15.57 -13.71 -17.80
N ASP A 405 15.43 -13.26 -16.55
CA ASP A 405 14.13 -13.09 -15.93
C ASP A 405 13.30 -12.04 -16.71
N ARG A 406 11.97 -12.14 -16.60
CA ARG A 406 11.05 -11.16 -17.16
C ARG A 406 11.08 -9.86 -16.36
N TYR A 407 10.54 -8.80 -16.95
CA TYR A 407 10.67 -7.44 -16.42
C TYR A 407 10.06 -7.26 -15.04
N ALA A 408 8.96 -7.96 -14.74
CA ALA A 408 8.28 -7.88 -13.45
C ALA A 408 9.22 -8.18 -12.26
N LEU A 409 10.23 -9.04 -12.46
CA LEU A 409 11.31 -9.26 -11.48
C LEU A 409 12.53 -8.39 -11.79
N ARG A 410 13.09 -8.51 -13.00
CA ARG A 410 14.40 -7.95 -13.36
C ARG A 410 14.48 -6.43 -13.31
N THR A 411 13.38 -5.74 -13.62
CA THR A 411 13.35 -4.27 -13.63
C THR A 411 12.66 -3.68 -12.40
N SER A 412 12.42 -4.49 -11.36
CA SER A 412 11.65 -4.06 -10.17
C SER A 412 12.31 -2.90 -9.43
N SER A 413 13.64 -2.86 -9.30
CA SER A 413 14.33 -1.73 -8.66
C SER A 413 14.13 -0.41 -9.42
N GLN A 414 14.18 -0.46 -10.76
CA GLN A 414 13.91 0.70 -11.63
C GLN A 414 12.43 1.10 -11.61
N TRP A 415 11.53 0.13 -11.40
CA TRP A 415 10.09 0.35 -11.34
C TRP A 415 9.61 0.87 -9.99
N ILE A 416 10.31 0.54 -8.90
CA ILE A 416 10.00 0.98 -7.53
C ILE A 416 10.66 2.33 -7.20
N GLY A 417 11.83 2.59 -7.78
CA GLY A 417 12.67 3.72 -7.37
C GLY A 417 12.01 5.09 -7.42
N PRO A 418 11.47 5.54 -8.56
CA PRO A 418 10.78 6.83 -8.65
C PRO A 418 9.63 7.03 -7.65
N GLN A 419 9.00 5.94 -7.24
CA GLN A 419 7.84 5.90 -6.36
C GLN A 419 8.29 6.09 -4.91
N LEU A 420 9.44 5.53 -4.54
CA LEU A 420 10.05 5.84 -3.25
C LEU A 420 10.43 7.34 -3.14
N GLU A 421 10.88 7.93 -4.25
CA GLU A 421 11.19 9.36 -4.34
C GLU A 421 9.92 10.22 -4.21
N ASP A 422 8.85 9.85 -4.91
CA ASP A 422 7.53 10.51 -4.81
C ASP A 422 6.92 10.38 -3.41
N LEU A 423 7.03 9.22 -2.77
CA LEU A 423 6.53 9.00 -1.41
C LEU A 423 7.32 9.80 -0.37
N ALA A 424 8.63 9.98 -0.56
CA ALA A 424 9.43 10.83 0.32
C ALA A 424 9.01 12.31 0.20
N LEU A 425 8.76 12.80 -1.02
CA LEU A 425 8.23 14.15 -1.22
C LEU A 425 6.82 14.31 -0.65
N ALA A 426 5.95 13.32 -0.86
CA ALA A 426 4.59 13.34 -0.30
C ALA A 426 4.60 13.33 1.24
N HIS A 427 5.51 12.58 1.85
CA HIS A 427 5.72 12.58 3.30
C HIS A 427 6.07 13.97 3.82
N ASP A 428 7.02 14.66 3.18
CA ASP A 428 7.40 16.02 3.59
C ASP A 428 6.25 17.01 3.45
N GLN A 429 5.50 16.94 2.34
CA GLN A 429 4.33 17.79 2.10
C GLN A 429 3.26 17.62 3.19
N VAL A 430 2.95 16.37 3.57
CA VAL A 430 1.99 16.08 4.64
C VAL A 430 2.53 16.51 6.01
N THR A 431 3.80 16.28 6.29
CA THR A 431 4.44 16.66 7.56
C THR A 431 4.48 18.17 7.76
N ILE A 432 4.76 18.93 6.70
CA ILE A 432 4.71 20.40 6.72
C ILE A 432 3.29 20.87 7.00
N GLU A 433 2.29 20.30 6.32
CA GLU A 433 0.89 20.69 6.50
C GLU A 433 0.39 20.38 7.93
N CYS A 434 0.77 19.23 8.51
CA CYS A 434 0.48 18.88 9.92
C CYS A 434 0.96 19.95 10.93
N ASN A 435 1.98 20.71 10.55
CA ASN A 435 2.65 21.70 11.40
C ASN A 435 2.42 23.14 10.94
N SER A 436 1.56 23.36 9.94
CA SER A 436 1.27 24.68 9.38
C SER A 436 0.08 25.34 10.05
N THR A 437 0.09 26.67 10.19
CA THR A 437 -1.13 27.39 10.56
C THR A 437 -2.00 27.60 9.34
N THR A 438 -3.03 26.76 9.20
CA THR A 438 -3.97 26.76 8.08
C THR A 438 -5.27 27.44 8.50
N ASP A 439 -5.28 28.76 8.67
CA ASP A 439 -6.44 29.54 9.10
C ASP A 439 -6.45 30.90 8.36
N ASN A 440 -7.58 31.61 8.41
CA ASN A 440 -7.70 32.98 7.92
C ASN A 440 -8.82 33.75 8.67
N PRO A 441 -8.58 35.01 9.05
CA PRO A 441 -7.30 35.73 9.00
C PRO A 441 -6.32 35.25 10.07
N LEU A 442 -5.03 35.52 9.87
CA LEU A 442 -3.96 35.18 10.81
C LEU A 442 -3.58 36.38 11.67
N VAL A 443 -3.41 36.13 12.97
CA VAL A 443 -3.02 37.13 13.96
C VAL A 443 -1.52 37.07 14.20
N ASP A 444 -0.80 38.11 13.77
CA ASP A 444 0.61 38.32 14.10
C ASP A 444 0.72 39.35 15.22
N VAL A 445 0.84 38.85 16.45
CA VAL A 445 1.00 39.69 17.64
C VAL A 445 2.34 40.46 17.61
N GLN A 446 3.41 39.87 17.06
CA GLN A 446 4.74 40.49 17.06
C GLN A 446 4.84 41.59 16.00
N GLY A 447 4.39 41.31 14.78
CA GLY A 447 4.25 42.30 13.71
C GLY A 447 3.08 43.27 13.92
N LYS A 448 2.28 43.06 14.97
CA LYS A 448 1.10 43.86 15.34
C LYS A 448 0.14 44.00 14.16
N ALA A 449 -0.18 42.90 13.47
CA ALA A 449 -1.05 42.92 12.31
C ALA A 449 -2.00 41.71 12.27
N ILE A 450 -3.10 41.87 11.53
CA ILE A 450 -4.00 40.78 11.16
C ILE A 450 -3.91 40.61 9.65
N HIS A 451 -3.38 39.48 9.20
CA HIS A 451 -3.10 39.19 7.81
C HIS A 451 -4.23 38.37 7.19
N HIS A 452 -4.64 38.76 5.99
CA HIS A 452 -5.61 38.02 5.19
C HIS A 452 -4.88 37.30 4.07
N GLY A 453 -5.14 36.01 3.90
CA GLY A 453 -4.42 35.16 2.96
C GLY A 453 -5.17 33.85 2.67
N GLY A 454 -4.48 32.92 2.01
CA GLY A 454 -5.05 31.67 1.51
C GLY A 454 -4.46 30.41 2.15
N ASN A 455 -3.92 30.47 3.37
CA ASN A 455 -3.28 29.32 4.04
C ASN A 455 -4.23 28.14 4.31
N PHE A 456 -5.52 28.31 4.08
CA PHE A 456 -6.53 27.27 4.14
C PHE A 456 -6.60 26.38 2.88
N GLN A 457 -5.82 26.68 1.85
CA GLN A 457 -5.84 25.99 0.55
C GLN A 457 -4.91 24.77 0.56
N ALA A 458 -5.49 23.57 0.60
CA ALA A 458 -4.76 22.31 0.81
C ALA A 458 -4.18 21.65 -0.45
N VAL A 459 -3.78 22.40 -1.48
CA VAL A 459 -3.32 21.82 -2.76
C VAL A 459 -2.06 20.95 -2.58
N SER A 460 -1.21 21.27 -1.59
CA SER A 460 -0.07 20.44 -1.19
C SER A 460 -0.49 19.02 -0.79
N ILE A 461 -1.60 18.87 -0.06
CA ILE A 461 -2.15 17.57 0.32
C ILE A 461 -2.69 16.83 -0.90
N THR A 462 -3.37 17.50 -1.83
CA THR A 462 -3.80 16.88 -3.09
C THR A 462 -2.61 16.36 -3.89
N SER A 463 -1.56 17.18 -3.99
CA SER A 463 -0.30 16.84 -4.67
C SER A 463 0.38 15.62 -4.05
N ALA A 464 0.40 15.53 -2.72
CA ALA A 464 0.94 14.39 -1.98
C ALA A 464 0.08 13.12 -2.21
N MET A 465 -1.23 13.24 -2.07
CA MET A 465 -2.14 12.09 -2.20
C MET A 465 -2.23 11.53 -3.61
N GLU A 466 -2.10 12.37 -4.65
CA GLU A 466 -2.04 11.90 -6.05
C GLU A 466 -0.74 11.15 -6.36
N LYS A 467 0.41 11.63 -5.86
CA LYS A 467 1.70 10.90 -5.94
C LYS A 467 1.63 9.55 -5.24
N THR A 468 1.11 9.56 -4.01
CA THR A 468 0.94 8.34 -3.22
C THR A 468 0.03 7.35 -3.94
N ARG A 469 -1.11 7.80 -4.44
CA ARG A 469 -2.08 6.93 -5.13
C ARG A 469 -1.53 6.34 -6.42
N LEU A 470 -0.78 7.13 -7.20
CA LEU A 470 -0.07 6.64 -8.37
C LEU A 470 1.02 5.62 -7.98
N SER A 471 1.80 5.89 -6.93
CA SER A 471 2.82 4.98 -6.42
C SER A 471 2.23 3.63 -6.00
N LEU A 472 1.09 3.63 -5.29
CA LEU A 472 0.36 2.41 -4.92
C LEU A 472 -0.05 1.60 -6.14
N GLN A 473 -0.57 2.27 -7.18
CA GLN A 473 -0.93 1.62 -8.44
C GLN A 473 0.28 0.99 -9.13
N MET A 474 1.42 1.69 -9.13
CA MET A 474 2.65 1.18 -9.72
C MET A 474 3.14 -0.08 -9.00
N PHE A 475 3.13 -0.10 -7.66
CA PHE A 475 3.43 -1.31 -6.90
C PHE A 475 2.46 -2.44 -7.23
N GLY A 476 1.15 -2.15 -7.24
CA GLY A 476 0.12 -3.12 -7.58
C GLY A 476 0.32 -3.73 -8.97
N ARG A 477 0.66 -2.91 -9.97
CA ARG A 477 0.87 -3.38 -11.35
C ARG A 477 2.02 -4.37 -11.46
N MET A 478 3.09 -4.13 -10.70
CA MET A 478 4.24 -5.02 -10.61
C MET A 478 3.88 -6.31 -9.90
N LEU A 479 3.29 -6.25 -8.71
CA LEU A 479 2.90 -7.44 -7.94
C LEU A 479 1.89 -8.31 -8.70
N PHE A 480 0.93 -7.68 -9.41
CA PHE A 480 0.02 -8.39 -10.30
C PHE A 480 0.76 -9.15 -11.40
N ALA A 481 1.72 -8.52 -12.08
CA ALA A 481 2.52 -9.18 -13.11
C ALA A 481 3.29 -10.39 -12.55
N GLN A 482 3.95 -10.20 -11.40
CA GLN A 482 4.71 -11.27 -10.75
C GLN A 482 3.80 -12.43 -10.31
N CYS A 483 2.61 -12.13 -9.79
CA CYS A 483 1.60 -13.13 -9.41
C CYS A 483 1.12 -13.93 -10.63
N THR A 484 0.75 -13.25 -11.72
CA THR A 484 0.31 -13.89 -12.97
C THR A 484 1.41 -14.77 -13.57
N GLU A 485 2.67 -14.32 -13.54
CA GLU A 485 3.80 -15.13 -14.00
C GLU A 485 3.99 -16.40 -13.16
N LEU A 486 3.75 -16.33 -11.84
CA LEU A 486 3.94 -17.43 -10.92
C LEU A 486 2.87 -18.53 -11.03
N VAL A 487 1.61 -18.16 -11.27
CA VAL A 487 0.51 -19.14 -11.41
C VAL A 487 0.50 -19.85 -12.77
N ASN A 488 1.18 -19.29 -13.77
CA ASN A 488 1.20 -19.80 -15.13
C ASN A 488 2.37 -20.78 -15.37
N PRO A 489 2.10 -22.07 -15.69
CA PRO A 489 3.12 -23.09 -15.88
C PRO A 489 4.09 -22.80 -17.04
N MET A 490 3.70 -21.94 -17.99
CA MET A 490 4.55 -21.53 -19.11
C MET A 490 5.62 -20.51 -18.69
N THR A 491 5.47 -19.89 -17.53
CA THR A 491 6.32 -18.78 -17.08
C THR A 491 6.94 -19.00 -15.72
N ASN A 492 6.44 -19.96 -14.93
CA ASN A 492 6.81 -20.15 -13.52
C ASN A 492 7.97 -21.15 -13.27
N ASN A 493 8.70 -21.54 -14.32
CA ASN A 493 9.89 -22.40 -14.23
C ASN A 493 9.65 -23.75 -13.53
N GLY A 494 8.64 -24.49 -13.99
CA GLY A 494 8.44 -25.90 -13.61
C GLY A 494 7.54 -26.13 -12.39
N LEU A 495 6.82 -25.11 -11.93
CA LEU A 495 5.74 -25.29 -10.94
C LEU A 495 4.45 -25.79 -11.64
N PRO A 496 3.57 -26.50 -10.92
CA PRO A 496 2.31 -26.98 -11.46
C PRO A 496 1.33 -25.85 -11.80
N PRO A 497 0.39 -26.08 -12.74
CA PRO A 497 -0.59 -25.07 -13.13
C PRO A 497 -1.42 -24.60 -11.95
N ASN A 498 -1.57 -23.27 -11.79
CA ASN A 498 -2.28 -22.65 -10.67
C ASN A 498 -1.75 -23.06 -9.28
N LEU A 499 -0.51 -23.57 -9.19
CA LEU A 499 0.12 -24.04 -7.94
C LEU A 499 -0.65 -25.17 -7.23
N ALA A 500 -1.19 -26.11 -8.01
CA ALA A 500 -1.82 -27.32 -7.47
C ALA A 500 -0.79 -28.25 -6.80
N ALA A 501 -1.03 -28.64 -5.55
CA ALA A 501 -0.19 -29.58 -4.81
C ALA A 501 -0.65 -31.05 -4.98
N ASP A 502 -1.91 -31.25 -5.32
CA ASP A 502 -2.56 -32.51 -5.63
C ASP A 502 -2.65 -32.74 -7.15
N GLU A 503 -3.69 -33.42 -7.65
CA GLU A 503 -3.77 -33.82 -9.05
C GLU A 503 -4.28 -32.66 -9.95
N PRO A 504 -3.50 -32.21 -10.95
CA PRO A 504 -3.80 -31.03 -11.76
C PRO A 504 -5.10 -31.13 -12.58
N SER A 505 -5.57 -32.34 -12.92
CA SER A 505 -6.83 -32.51 -13.66
C SER A 505 -8.07 -32.09 -12.86
N THR A 506 -7.98 -32.11 -11.53
CA THR A 506 -9.11 -31.84 -10.61
C THR A 506 -8.85 -30.68 -9.64
N SER A 507 -7.67 -30.07 -9.71
CA SER A 507 -7.23 -29.02 -8.80
C SER A 507 -6.80 -27.76 -9.54
N TYR A 508 -7.48 -26.66 -9.23
CA TYR A 508 -7.27 -25.35 -9.87
C TYR A 508 -6.82 -24.28 -8.87
N THR A 509 -6.59 -24.65 -7.61
CA THR A 509 -6.07 -23.87 -6.47
C THR A 509 -6.14 -22.34 -6.63
N MET A 510 -5.14 -21.71 -7.26
CA MET A 510 -5.01 -20.25 -7.33
C MET A 510 -5.81 -19.57 -8.45
N LYS A 511 -6.56 -20.31 -9.28
CA LYS A 511 -7.30 -19.73 -10.40
C LYS A 511 -8.29 -18.64 -9.97
N GLY A 512 -9.00 -18.85 -8.86
CA GLY A 512 -9.90 -17.84 -8.30
C GLY A 512 -9.14 -16.63 -7.75
N ALA A 513 -7.98 -16.85 -7.12
CA ALA A 513 -7.13 -15.77 -6.63
C ALA A 513 -6.58 -14.91 -7.78
N ASP A 514 -6.15 -15.51 -8.89
CA ASP A 514 -5.68 -14.80 -10.09
C ASP A 514 -6.75 -13.85 -10.65
N ILE A 515 -8.01 -14.32 -10.75
CA ILE A 515 -9.16 -13.49 -11.15
C ILE A 515 -9.36 -12.32 -10.17
N ASN A 516 -9.27 -12.58 -8.86
CA ASN A 516 -9.44 -11.54 -7.84
C ASN A 516 -8.35 -10.48 -7.92
N VAL A 517 -7.08 -10.87 -8.06
CA VAL A 517 -5.97 -9.92 -8.20
C VAL A 517 -6.14 -9.07 -9.45
N ALA A 518 -6.61 -9.64 -10.57
CA ALA A 518 -6.92 -8.86 -11.77
C ALA A 518 -8.04 -7.82 -11.54
N ALA A 519 -9.08 -8.18 -10.78
CA ALA A 519 -10.15 -7.25 -10.39
C ALA A 519 -9.62 -6.12 -9.49
N TYR A 520 -8.88 -6.46 -8.43
CA TYR A 520 -8.27 -5.48 -7.52
C TYR A 520 -7.32 -4.54 -8.25
N MET A 521 -6.51 -5.06 -9.17
CA MET A 521 -5.61 -4.25 -9.97
C MET A 521 -6.35 -3.32 -10.93
N SER A 522 -7.45 -3.78 -11.52
CA SER A 522 -8.25 -2.95 -12.43
C SER A 522 -8.89 -1.76 -11.68
N GLU A 523 -9.41 -2.00 -10.48
CA GLU A 523 -9.95 -0.94 -9.62
C GLU A 523 -8.84 0.01 -9.13
N LEU A 524 -7.69 -0.54 -8.70
CA LEU A 524 -6.53 0.26 -8.30
C LEU A 524 -6.01 1.15 -9.44
N ALA A 525 -6.01 0.63 -10.67
CA ALA A 525 -5.63 1.40 -11.87
C ALA A 525 -6.60 2.55 -12.14
N PHE A 526 -7.90 2.33 -11.98
CA PHE A 526 -8.89 3.40 -12.09
C PHE A 526 -8.72 4.48 -11.00
N LEU A 527 -8.44 4.06 -9.77
CA LEU A 527 -8.24 4.99 -8.65
C LEU A 527 -7.01 5.89 -8.83
N ALA A 528 -6.02 5.51 -9.64
CA ALA A 528 -4.83 6.32 -9.90
C ALA A 528 -5.12 7.64 -10.65
N ASN A 529 -6.32 7.81 -11.21
CA ASN A 529 -6.70 9.06 -11.85
C ASN A 529 -6.66 10.25 -10.86
N PRO A 530 -6.24 11.44 -11.30
CA PRO A 530 -6.21 12.62 -10.45
C PRO A 530 -7.63 13.09 -10.13
N VAL A 531 -7.81 13.55 -8.89
CA VAL A 531 -9.04 14.23 -8.46
C VAL A 531 -8.96 15.71 -8.79
N SER A 532 -7.75 16.27 -8.81
CA SER A 532 -7.47 17.69 -9.07
C SER A 532 -7.99 18.20 -10.42
N SER A 533 -8.15 17.32 -11.42
CA SER A 533 -8.75 17.68 -12.72
C SER A 533 -10.26 17.93 -12.66
N HIS A 534 -10.90 17.68 -11.52
CA HIS A 534 -12.35 17.79 -11.33
C HIS A 534 -12.79 19.00 -10.50
N VAL A 535 -11.89 19.95 -10.24
CA VAL A 535 -12.20 21.21 -9.53
C VAL A 535 -13.38 21.93 -10.18
N GLN A 536 -14.37 22.29 -9.36
CA GLN A 536 -15.56 23.05 -9.78
C GLN A 536 -15.56 24.41 -9.10
N THR A 537 -16.12 25.41 -9.78
CA THR A 537 -16.44 26.71 -9.16
C THR A 537 -17.51 26.51 -8.08
N ALA A 538 -17.23 26.94 -6.86
CA ALA A 538 -18.14 26.82 -5.72
C ALA A 538 -18.35 28.17 -5.02
N GLU A 539 -19.33 28.19 -4.10
CA GLU A 539 -19.54 29.27 -3.12
C GLU A 539 -19.63 30.67 -3.78
N MET A 540 -20.70 30.90 -4.53
CA MET A 540 -20.99 32.16 -5.24
C MET A 540 -19.89 32.62 -6.22
N GLY A 541 -19.01 31.71 -6.66
CA GLY A 541 -17.88 32.03 -7.54
C GLY A 541 -16.61 32.47 -6.83
N ASN A 542 -16.65 32.65 -5.50
CA ASN A 542 -15.48 33.01 -4.71
C ASN A 542 -14.46 31.86 -4.64
N GLN A 543 -14.93 30.61 -4.51
CA GLN A 543 -14.09 29.41 -4.49
C GLN A 543 -13.97 28.80 -5.90
N ALA A 544 -13.57 29.62 -6.86
CA ALA A 544 -13.37 29.22 -8.26
C ALA A 544 -12.25 28.18 -8.44
N ILE A 545 -11.30 28.13 -7.49
CA ILE A 545 -10.30 27.09 -7.35
C ILE A 545 -10.35 26.51 -5.94
N ASN A 546 -10.12 25.21 -5.83
CA ASN A 546 -10.12 24.47 -4.57
C ASN A 546 -9.25 23.21 -4.70
N SER A 547 -8.80 22.67 -3.57
CA SER A 547 -7.81 21.59 -3.59
C SER A 547 -8.43 20.21 -3.81
N LEU A 548 -9.66 19.97 -3.35
CA LEU A 548 -10.28 18.64 -3.25
C LEU A 548 -9.45 17.66 -2.40
N ALA A 549 -8.63 18.16 -1.48
CA ALA A 549 -7.65 17.36 -0.73
C ALA A 549 -8.28 16.20 0.05
N LEU A 550 -9.39 16.41 0.75
CA LEU A 550 -10.09 15.33 1.46
C LEU A 550 -10.58 14.23 0.51
N ILE A 551 -11.06 14.60 -0.70
CA ILE A 551 -11.51 13.62 -1.69
C ILE A 551 -10.32 12.81 -2.22
N SER A 552 -9.20 13.47 -2.51
CA SER A 552 -7.96 12.79 -2.93
C SER A 552 -7.47 11.82 -1.85
N ALA A 553 -7.40 12.27 -0.58
CA ALA A 553 -6.98 11.43 0.55
C ALA A 553 -7.92 10.22 0.76
N ARG A 554 -9.24 10.42 0.61
CA ARG A 554 -10.24 9.33 0.68
C ARG A 554 -10.01 8.25 -0.36
N TYR A 555 -9.83 8.62 -1.63
CA TYR A 555 -9.58 7.63 -2.68
C TYR A 555 -8.19 6.98 -2.56
N THR A 556 -7.22 7.65 -1.93
CA THR A 556 -5.94 7.03 -1.59
C THR A 556 -6.11 5.91 -0.55
N HIS A 557 -7.01 6.05 0.44
CA HIS A 557 -7.35 4.94 1.35
C HIS A 557 -8.01 3.76 0.63
N THR A 558 -8.91 4.01 -0.33
CA THR A 558 -9.48 2.93 -1.16
C THR A 558 -8.39 2.23 -2.00
N ALA A 559 -7.44 2.98 -2.55
CA ALA A 559 -6.30 2.41 -3.28
C ALA A 559 -5.39 1.56 -2.37
N ILE A 560 -5.21 1.98 -1.11
CA ILE A 560 -4.49 1.20 -0.09
C ILE A 560 -5.19 -0.13 0.17
N ASP A 561 -6.53 -0.16 0.25
CA ASP A 561 -7.28 -1.42 0.42
C ASP A 561 -7.09 -2.36 -0.78
N CYS A 562 -7.16 -1.85 -2.02
CA CYS A 562 -6.89 -2.65 -3.21
C CYS A 562 -5.46 -3.22 -3.21
N LEU A 563 -4.45 -2.39 -2.93
CA LEU A 563 -3.05 -2.85 -2.91
C LEU A 563 -2.80 -3.85 -1.77
N SER A 564 -3.43 -3.67 -0.61
CA SER A 564 -3.34 -4.61 0.51
C SER A 564 -3.94 -5.97 0.14
N ASN A 565 -5.07 -5.98 -0.57
CA ASN A 565 -5.67 -7.22 -1.08
C ASN A 565 -4.77 -7.91 -2.11
N ILE A 566 -4.15 -7.15 -3.03
CA ILE A 566 -3.16 -7.68 -3.98
C ILE A 566 -1.97 -8.27 -3.22
N GLY A 567 -1.39 -7.52 -2.29
CA GLY A 567 -0.22 -7.93 -1.51
C GLY A 567 -0.47 -9.17 -0.66
N ALA A 568 -1.59 -9.23 0.07
CA ALA A 568 -1.97 -10.38 0.88
C ALA A 568 -2.24 -11.63 0.03
N THR A 569 -2.96 -11.46 -1.09
CA THR A 569 -3.23 -12.57 -2.01
C THR A 569 -1.93 -13.08 -2.61
N TYR A 570 -1.04 -12.19 -3.05
CA TYR A 570 0.24 -12.59 -3.62
C TYR A 570 1.14 -13.23 -2.57
N LEU A 571 1.17 -12.74 -1.32
CA LEU A 571 1.90 -13.38 -0.22
C LEU A 571 1.43 -14.82 0.02
N TYR A 572 0.12 -15.06 -0.01
CA TYR A 572 -0.44 -16.41 0.09
C TYR A 572 0.01 -17.31 -1.08
N VAL A 573 -0.08 -16.80 -2.31
CA VAL A 573 0.38 -17.48 -3.54
C VAL A 573 1.87 -17.79 -3.48
N LEU A 574 2.69 -16.86 -2.99
CA LEU A 574 4.12 -17.03 -2.78
C LEU A 574 4.42 -18.13 -1.76
N CYS A 575 3.76 -18.13 -0.61
CA CYS A 575 3.98 -19.19 0.39
C CYS A 575 3.63 -20.57 -0.19
N GLN A 576 2.55 -20.68 -0.97
CA GLN A 576 2.22 -21.92 -1.68
C GLN A 576 3.31 -22.32 -2.67
N ALA A 577 3.83 -21.38 -3.47
CA ALA A 577 4.88 -21.67 -4.44
C ALA A 577 6.20 -22.09 -3.78
N LEU A 578 6.59 -21.43 -2.69
CA LEU A 578 7.79 -21.75 -1.92
C LEU A 578 7.69 -23.15 -1.29
N ASP A 579 6.51 -23.51 -0.79
CA ASP A 579 6.24 -24.89 -0.33
C ASP A 579 6.41 -25.91 -1.45
N LEU A 580 5.86 -25.65 -2.64
CA LEU A 580 6.02 -26.52 -3.80
C LEU A 580 7.49 -26.64 -4.24
N ARG A 581 8.26 -25.54 -4.19
CA ARG A 581 9.71 -25.57 -4.46
C ARG A 581 10.46 -26.45 -3.47
N ALA A 582 10.17 -26.30 -2.18
CA ALA A 582 10.81 -27.11 -1.15
C ALA A 582 10.43 -28.59 -1.29
N MET A 583 9.16 -28.90 -1.56
CA MET A 583 8.70 -30.26 -1.86
C MET A 583 9.40 -30.84 -3.10
N ASP A 584 9.55 -30.06 -4.18
CA ASP A 584 10.25 -30.49 -5.39
C ASP A 584 11.74 -30.76 -5.13
N ILE A 585 12.43 -29.92 -4.36
CA ILE A 585 13.84 -30.13 -3.98
C ILE A 585 13.99 -31.45 -3.22
N LEU A 586 13.18 -31.66 -2.19
CA LEU A 586 13.22 -32.89 -1.38
C LEU A 586 12.87 -34.13 -2.22
N PHE A 587 11.96 -33.99 -3.19
CA PHE A 587 11.66 -35.06 -4.13
C PHE A 587 12.86 -35.38 -5.01
N LEU A 588 13.52 -34.38 -5.59
CA LEU A 588 14.70 -34.56 -6.44
C LEU A 588 15.86 -35.20 -5.68
N GLU A 589 16.10 -34.80 -4.43
CA GLU A 589 17.10 -35.42 -3.54
C GLU A 589 16.81 -36.90 -3.26
N ALA A 590 15.55 -37.26 -3.05
CA ALA A 590 15.15 -38.66 -2.85
C ALA A 590 15.12 -39.49 -4.15
N MET A 591 14.81 -38.83 -5.27
CA MET A 591 14.67 -39.44 -6.60
C MET A 591 16.02 -39.90 -7.16
N GLU A 592 17.07 -39.09 -7.00
CA GLU A 592 18.39 -39.38 -7.59
C GLU A 592 18.95 -40.75 -7.18
N PRO A 593 19.11 -41.09 -5.89
CA PRO A 593 19.63 -42.40 -5.49
C PRO A 593 18.69 -43.54 -5.92
N ALA A 594 17.37 -43.34 -5.88
CA ALA A 594 16.40 -44.35 -6.28
C ALA A 594 16.48 -44.66 -7.79
N LEU A 595 16.67 -43.64 -8.64
CA LEU A 595 16.84 -43.82 -10.07
C LEU A 595 18.20 -44.44 -10.40
N ARG A 596 19.25 -44.08 -9.66
CA ARG A 596 20.58 -44.71 -9.77
C ARG A 596 20.53 -46.20 -9.43
N GLU A 597 19.77 -46.60 -8.42
CA GLU A 597 19.58 -48.01 -8.07
C GLU A 597 18.90 -48.80 -9.21
N VAL A 598 17.79 -48.28 -9.75
CA VAL A 598 17.09 -48.91 -10.89
C VAL A 598 18.01 -49.00 -12.12
N THR A 599 18.75 -47.95 -12.42
CA THR A 599 19.69 -47.92 -13.55
C THR A 599 20.83 -48.91 -13.35
N THR A 600 21.42 -48.99 -12.15
CA THR A 600 22.49 -49.94 -11.81
C THR A 600 22.00 -51.38 -11.88
N HIS A 601 20.77 -51.65 -11.43
CA HIS A 601 20.18 -52.98 -11.49
C HIS A 601 20.09 -53.51 -12.94
N HIS A 602 19.68 -52.66 -13.88
CA HIS A 602 19.48 -53.07 -15.29
C HIS A 602 20.75 -52.99 -16.14
N PHE A 603 21.64 -52.02 -15.89
CA PHE A 603 22.79 -51.73 -16.75
C PHE A 603 24.16 -51.94 -16.08
N GLY A 604 24.22 -52.08 -14.75
CA GLY A 604 25.45 -52.37 -14.02
C GLY A 604 26.12 -53.69 -14.45
N PRO A 605 25.38 -54.79 -14.68
CA PRO A 605 25.97 -56.02 -15.21
C PRO A 605 26.54 -55.90 -16.63
N VAL A 606 26.14 -54.86 -17.38
CA VAL A 606 26.56 -54.61 -18.77
C VAL A 606 27.84 -53.78 -18.80
N PHE A 607 27.92 -52.73 -17.98
CA PHE A 607 29.04 -51.81 -17.94
C PHE A 607 29.97 -52.14 -16.76
N GLN A 608 31.07 -52.86 -17.03
CA GLN A 608 32.11 -53.14 -16.03
C GLN A 608 32.94 -51.89 -15.68
N ASP A 609 32.90 -50.86 -16.54
CA ASP A 609 33.56 -49.57 -16.32
C ASP A 609 32.63 -48.63 -15.55
N GLN A 610 32.99 -48.34 -14.30
CA GLN A 610 32.22 -47.48 -13.41
C GLN A 610 32.06 -46.05 -13.96
N ALA A 611 33.02 -45.55 -14.76
CA ALA A 611 32.93 -44.21 -15.34
C ALA A 611 31.85 -44.11 -16.41
N VAL A 612 31.64 -45.18 -17.19
CA VAL A 612 30.57 -45.26 -18.19
C VAL A 612 29.21 -45.33 -17.51
N LEU A 613 29.09 -46.15 -16.46
CA LEU A 613 27.86 -46.24 -15.68
C LEU A 613 27.51 -44.90 -15.01
N GLU A 614 28.51 -44.17 -14.50
CA GLU A 614 28.30 -42.84 -13.94
C GLU A 614 27.84 -41.82 -15.00
N THR A 615 28.42 -41.87 -16.20
CA THR A 615 27.99 -41.02 -17.32
C THR A 615 26.53 -41.31 -17.71
N LEU A 616 26.13 -42.59 -17.70
CA LEU A 616 24.73 -42.97 -17.93
C LEU A 616 23.81 -42.41 -16.83
N HIS A 617 24.19 -42.53 -15.56
CA HIS A 617 23.41 -41.96 -14.45
C HIS A 617 23.20 -40.46 -14.59
N ILE A 618 24.27 -39.70 -14.87
CA ILE A 618 24.22 -38.24 -15.08
C ILE A 618 23.29 -37.90 -16.25
N THR A 619 23.44 -38.63 -17.37
CA THR A 619 22.62 -38.41 -18.58
C THR A 619 21.14 -38.65 -18.31
N LEU A 620 20.79 -39.80 -17.73
CA LEU A 620 19.40 -40.15 -17.44
C LEU A 620 18.80 -39.20 -16.41
N LEU A 621 19.53 -38.88 -15.33
CA LEU A 621 19.08 -37.95 -14.30
C LEU A 621 18.76 -36.56 -14.88
N SER A 622 19.65 -36.03 -15.73
CA SER A 622 19.46 -34.75 -16.41
C SER A 622 18.19 -34.73 -17.27
N GLN A 623 17.99 -35.78 -18.08
CA GLN A 623 16.80 -35.90 -18.93
C GLN A 623 15.51 -36.13 -18.13
N THR A 624 15.57 -36.90 -17.04
CA THR A 624 14.45 -37.07 -16.11
C THR A 624 14.05 -35.73 -15.48
N LYS A 625 15.01 -34.94 -14.95
CA LYS A 625 14.75 -33.60 -14.40
C LYS A 625 14.11 -32.67 -15.43
N LYS A 626 14.61 -32.67 -16.66
CA LYS A 626 14.04 -31.90 -17.78
C LYS A 626 12.59 -32.29 -18.10
N HIS A 627 12.28 -33.58 -18.18
CA HIS A 627 10.91 -34.02 -18.48
C HIS A 627 9.96 -33.84 -17.30
N LEU A 628 10.45 -33.88 -16.05
CA LEU A 628 9.65 -33.58 -14.87
C LEU A 628 9.10 -32.15 -14.88
N SER A 629 9.92 -31.17 -15.28
CA SER A 629 9.48 -29.76 -15.35
C SER A 629 8.49 -29.49 -16.49
N GLN A 630 8.48 -30.34 -17.53
CA GLN A 630 7.59 -30.22 -18.69
C GLN A 630 6.25 -30.95 -18.55
N THR A 631 6.11 -31.79 -17.52
CA THR A 631 4.94 -32.69 -17.34
C THR A 631 4.13 -32.35 -16.09
N THR A 632 4.29 -31.14 -15.55
CA THR A 632 3.62 -30.69 -14.31
C THR A 632 2.10 -30.54 -14.45
N ASN A 633 1.58 -30.57 -15.67
CA ASN A 633 0.16 -30.55 -15.99
C ASN A 633 -0.49 -31.94 -16.04
N LEU A 634 0.28 -33.03 -15.89
CA LEU A 634 -0.23 -34.39 -15.90
C LEU A 634 -0.48 -34.89 -14.47
N ASP A 635 -1.56 -35.64 -14.29
CA ASP A 635 -1.81 -36.37 -13.04
C ASP A 635 -0.68 -37.35 -12.75
N SER A 636 -0.33 -37.48 -11.48
CA SER A 636 0.77 -38.29 -10.97
C SER A 636 0.70 -39.74 -11.43
N SER A 637 -0.52 -40.29 -11.58
CA SER A 637 -0.76 -41.65 -12.08
C SER A 637 -0.26 -41.90 -13.51
N THR A 638 -0.18 -40.84 -14.33
CA THR A 638 0.26 -40.90 -15.74
C THR A 638 1.64 -40.24 -15.91
N ARG A 639 1.90 -39.15 -15.18
CA ARG A 639 3.08 -38.30 -15.29
C ARG A 639 4.39 -39.08 -15.32
N PHE A 640 4.62 -39.96 -14.35
CA PHE A 640 5.90 -40.65 -14.22
C PHE A 640 6.12 -41.74 -15.28
N ALA A 641 5.04 -42.35 -15.78
CA ALA A 641 5.11 -43.25 -16.92
C ALA A 641 5.49 -42.49 -18.20
N THR A 642 4.91 -41.29 -18.41
CA THR A 642 5.29 -40.39 -19.51
C THR A 642 6.74 -39.94 -19.41
N VAL A 643 7.20 -39.54 -18.21
CA VAL A 643 8.60 -39.13 -17.97
C VAL A 643 9.56 -40.28 -18.26
N ALA A 644 9.34 -41.47 -17.70
CA ALA A 644 10.21 -42.62 -17.93
C ALA A 644 10.26 -43.00 -19.42
N SER A 645 9.12 -42.95 -20.12
CA SER A 645 9.05 -43.24 -21.56
C SER A 645 9.83 -42.22 -22.40
N ALA A 646 9.78 -40.93 -22.04
CA ALA A 646 10.50 -39.90 -22.78
C ALA A 646 12.03 -40.07 -22.71
N VAL A 647 12.54 -40.58 -21.58
CA VAL A 647 13.97 -40.84 -21.35
C VAL A 647 14.52 -42.02 -22.16
N GLN A 648 13.66 -42.90 -22.70
CA GLN A 648 14.08 -44.06 -23.51
C GLN A 648 14.97 -43.69 -24.69
N SER A 649 14.72 -42.54 -25.32
CA SER A 649 15.50 -42.03 -26.45
C SER A 649 16.98 -41.80 -26.07
N SER A 650 17.22 -41.25 -24.89
CA SER A 650 18.55 -40.97 -24.36
C SER A 650 19.27 -42.25 -23.97
N LEU A 651 18.54 -43.19 -23.35
CA LEU A 651 19.06 -44.52 -23.02
C LEU A 651 19.45 -45.31 -24.28
N THR A 652 18.61 -45.28 -25.31
CA THR A 652 18.87 -45.94 -26.60
C THR A 652 20.09 -45.32 -27.28
N SER A 653 20.19 -44.00 -27.31
CA SER A 653 21.34 -43.29 -27.90
C SER A 653 22.64 -43.60 -27.15
N PHE A 654 22.59 -43.67 -25.82
CA PHE A 654 23.74 -44.03 -25.00
C PHE A 654 24.22 -45.46 -25.29
N LEU A 655 23.30 -46.43 -25.30
CA LEU A 655 23.62 -47.83 -25.62
C LEU A 655 24.19 -47.99 -27.04
N TYR A 656 23.67 -47.22 -28.01
CA TYR A 656 24.20 -47.19 -29.37
C TYR A 656 25.64 -46.65 -29.42
N ASN A 657 25.93 -45.58 -28.70
CA ASN A 657 27.28 -45.01 -28.66
C ASN A 657 28.28 -45.94 -27.96
N GLU A 658 27.83 -46.71 -26.97
CA GLU A 658 28.64 -47.70 -26.24
C GLU A 658 28.52 -49.12 -26.81
N THR A 659 28.09 -49.29 -28.08
CA THR A 659 27.82 -50.61 -28.68
C THR A 659 28.99 -51.59 -28.54
N THR A 660 30.24 -51.12 -28.58
CA THR A 660 31.44 -51.97 -28.44
C THR A 660 31.63 -52.54 -27.03
N ARG A 661 30.98 -51.95 -26.03
CA ARG A 661 31.03 -52.37 -24.62
C ARG A 661 29.78 -53.18 -24.20
N VAL A 662 28.77 -53.24 -25.07
CA VAL A 662 27.54 -54.00 -24.82
C VAL A 662 27.71 -55.43 -25.35
N PRO A 663 27.56 -56.49 -24.51
CA PRO A 663 27.68 -57.87 -24.97
C PRO A 663 26.64 -58.21 -26.04
N GLU A 664 27.01 -58.97 -27.08
CA GLU A 664 26.07 -59.39 -28.14
C GLU A 664 24.86 -60.19 -27.60
N SER A 665 25.03 -60.88 -26.47
CA SER A 665 23.96 -61.62 -25.78
C SER A 665 22.99 -60.72 -25.00
N PHE A 666 23.26 -59.42 -24.87
CA PHE A 666 22.44 -58.49 -24.10
C PHE A 666 21.22 -58.03 -24.89
N ASN A 667 20.02 -58.33 -24.38
CA ASN A 667 18.79 -57.88 -24.99
C ASN A 667 18.47 -56.43 -24.57
N ALA A 668 19.08 -55.47 -25.28
CA ALA A 668 18.93 -54.04 -25.01
C ALA A 668 17.46 -53.58 -25.02
N LEU A 669 16.64 -54.06 -25.95
CA LEU A 669 15.21 -53.67 -26.02
C LEU A 669 14.43 -54.13 -24.78
N GLN A 670 14.67 -55.36 -24.33
CA GLN A 670 14.03 -55.87 -23.12
C GLN A 670 14.51 -55.12 -21.88
N ALA A 671 15.82 -54.81 -21.80
CA ALA A 671 16.37 -54.04 -20.69
C ALA A 671 15.81 -52.60 -20.64
N ILE A 672 15.71 -51.91 -21.78
CA ILE A 672 15.09 -50.58 -21.88
C ILE A 672 13.63 -50.63 -21.41
N LYS A 673 12.85 -51.62 -21.87
CA LYS A 673 11.45 -51.79 -21.47
C LYS A 673 11.30 -52.04 -19.96
N SER A 674 12.10 -52.96 -19.41
CA SER A 674 12.11 -53.28 -17.98
C SER A 674 12.55 -52.09 -17.14
N TRP A 675 13.63 -51.40 -17.53
CA TRP A 675 14.09 -50.17 -16.87
C TRP A 675 13.02 -49.10 -16.89
N THR A 676 12.35 -48.85 -18.02
CA THR A 676 11.29 -47.83 -18.14
C THR A 676 10.16 -48.11 -17.17
N THR A 677 9.73 -49.37 -17.09
CA THR A 677 8.61 -49.79 -16.22
C THR A 677 8.98 -49.61 -14.75
N ASN A 678 10.17 -50.07 -14.37
CA ASN A 678 10.65 -49.96 -12.99
C ASN A 678 10.92 -48.51 -12.60
N ALA A 679 11.51 -47.71 -13.49
CA ALA A 679 11.75 -46.29 -13.28
C ALA A 679 10.42 -45.54 -13.08
N ALA A 680 9.41 -45.79 -13.91
CA ALA A 680 8.09 -45.17 -13.75
C ALA A 680 7.48 -45.44 -12.36
N VAL A 681 7.51 -46.70 -11.91
CA VAL A 681 7.01 -47.11 -10.59
C VAL A 681 7.84 -46.45 -9.48
N THR A 682 9.17 -46.51 -9.55
CA THR A 682 10.07 -45.92 -8.55
C THR A 682 9.87 -44.41 -8.43
N LEU A 683 9.78 -43.70 -9.55
CA LEU A 683 9.54 -42.25 -9.57
C LEU A 683 8.18 -41.91 -8.94
N TYR A 684 7.11 -42.61 -9.32
CA TYR A 684 5.77 -42.40 -8.78
C TYR A 684 5.69 -42.67 -7.27
N THR A 685 6.25 -43.79 -6.81
CA THR A 685 6.26 -44.13 -5.38
C THR A 685 7.10 -43.14 -4.58
N THR A 686 8.26 -42.73 -5.10
CA THR A 686 9.13 -41.74 -4.45
C THR A 686 8.44 -40.38 -4.33
N PHE A 687 7.80 -39.92 -5.40
CA PHE A 687 7.03 -38.67 -5.39
C PHE A 687 5.87 -38.72 -4.41
N THR A 688 5.06 -39.79 -4.45
CA THR A 688 3.89 -39.93 -3.59
C THR A 688 4.29 -39.96 -2.11
N LYS A 689 5.38 -40.68 -1.78
CA LYS A 689 5.93 -40.72 -0.43
C LYS A 689 6.42 -39.34 0.00
N ASN A 690 7.17 -38.64 -0.85
CA ASN A 690 7.68 -37.31 -0.54
C ASN A 690 6.55 -36.29 -0.33
N ARG A 691 5.58 -36.24 -1.25
CA ARG A 691 4.39 -35.38 -1.18
C ARG A 691 3.60 -35.60 0.11
N ASN A 692 3.33 -36.86 0.48
CA ASN A 692 2.58 -37.17 1.71
C ASN A 692 3.35 -36.77 2.97
N ASN A 693 4.68 -36.94 2.96
CA ASN A 693 5.53 -36.47 4.07
C ASN A 693 5.49 -34.94 4.19
N TYR A 694 5.60 -34.24 3.05
CA TYR A 694 5.54 -32.77 3.02
C TYR A 694 4.17 -32.25 3.48
N PHE A 695 3.08 -32.90 3.09
CA PHE A 695 1.72 -32.55 3.53
C PHE A 695 1.51 -32.65 5.05
N THR A 696 2.38 -33.39 5.75
CA THR A 696 2.28 -33.59 7.20
C THR A 696 3.19 -32.63 7.96
N ASN A 697 4.47 -32.50 7.55
CA ASN A 697 5.50 -31.77 8.31
C ASN A 697 6.43 -30.93 7.42
N GLY A 698 6.01 -30.58 6.21
CA GLY A 698 6.82 -29.82 5.26
C GLY A 698 7.03 -28.37 5.66
N THR A 699 8.19 -27.81 5.30
CA THR A 699 8.47 -26.38 5.43
C THR A 699 9.50 -25.92 4.40
N ALA A 700 9.30 -24.71 3.87
CA ALA A 700 10.23 -24.10 2.92
C ALA A 700 11.41 -23.39 3.59
N THR A 701 11.31 -23.04 4.88
CA THR A 701 12.28 -22.24 5.65
C THR A 701 13.77 -22.56 5.39
N PRO A 702 14.22 -23.83 5.29
CA PRO A 702 15.64 -24.15 5.07
C PRO A 702 16.23 -23.69 3.73
N PHE A 703 15.37 -23.30 2.78
CA PHE A 703 15.75 -22.88 1.42
C PHE A 703 15.59 -21.37 1.20
N LEU A 704 14.92 -20.67 2.12
CA LEU A 704 14.54 -19.28 1.95
C LEU A 704 15.62 -18.30 2.41
N GLY A 705 15.74 -17.19 1.69
CA GLY A 705 16.48 -15.99 2.09
C GLY A 705 15.85 -15.31 3.30
N ASN A 706 16.57 -14.33 3.87
CA ASN A 706 16.23 -13.77 5.18
C ASN A 706 14.79 -13.23 5.27
N ALA A 707 14.37 -12.36 4.34
CA ALA A 707 13.04 -11.75 4.40
C ALA A 707 11.93 -12.77 4.14
N SER A 708 12.12 -13.62 3.13
CA SER A 708 11.14 -14.66 2.76
C SER A 708 10.95 -15.66 3.89
N ARG A 709 12.02 -16.04 4.60
CA ARG A 709 11.95 -16.92 5.77
C ARG A 709 11.03 -16.32 6.85
N LYS A 710 11.21 -15.04 7.18
CA LYS A 710 10.40 -14.35 8.19
C LYS A 710 8.94 -14.26 7.79
N MET A 711 8.67 -13.77 6.57
CA MET A 711 7.30 -13.64 6.09
C MET A 711 6.60 -14.98 5.95
N TYR A 712 7.30 -16.01 5.47
CA TYR A 712 6.79 -17.37 5.36
C TYR A 712 6.46 -17.96 6.73
N THR A 713 7.38 -17.87 7.70
CA THR A 713 7.16 -18.31 9.08
C THR A 713 5.99 -17.56 9.72
N TYR A 714 5.91 -16.23 9.56
CA TYR A 714 4.78 -15.46 10.07
C TYR A 714 3.43 -15.94 9.52
N VAL A 715 3.34 -16.20 8.21
CA VAL A 715 2.10 -16.68 7.59
C VAL A 715 1.75 -18.11 8.05
N ARG A 716 2.73 -19.01 8.06
CA ARG A 716 2.51 -20.45 8.31
C ARG A 716 2.34 -20.79 9.78
N GLU A 717 3.13 -20.15 10.64
CA GLU A 717 3.22 -20.45 12.07
C GLU A 717 2.39 -19.44 12.89
N ASP A 718 2.71 -18.14 12.79
CA ASP A 718 2.07 -17.13 13.66
C ASP A 718 0.60 -16.88 13.30
N LEU A 719 0.29 -16.79 12.01
CA LEU A 719 -1.10 -16.65 11.52
C LEU A 719 -1.81 -18.00 11.36
N GLY A 720 -1.08 -19.11 11.42
CA GLY A 720 -1.62 -20.46 11.25
C GLY A 720 -2.26 -20.70 9.87
N VAL A 721 -1.81 -20.02 8.82
CA VAL A 721 -2.34 -20.20 7.46
C VAL A 721 -1.61 -21.38 6.79
N PRO A 722 -2.28 -22.53 6.57
CA PRO A 722 -1.60 -23.75 6.16
C PRO A 722 -1.22 -23.77 4.67
N PHE A 723 -0.31 -24.69 4.32
CA PHE A 723 -0.09 -25.10 2.94
C PHE A 723 -1.36 -25.75 2.36
N HIS A 724 -1.78 -25.34 1.16
CA HIS A 724 -3.03 -25.81 0.57
C HIS A 724 -2.83 -27.12 -0.20
N ARG A 725 -3.40 -28.20 0.30
CA ARG A 725 -3.25 -29.60 -0.19
C ARG A 725 -4.28 -29.98 -1.26
N GLY A 726 -5.06 -29.01 -1.73
CA GLY A 726 -6.05 -29.20 -2.80
C GLY A 726 -7.37 -29.72 -2.28
N LEU A 727 -7.93 -30.77 -2.91
CA LEU A 727 -9.25 -31.30 -2.53
C LEU A 727 -9.34 -31.76 -1.07
N ALA A 728 -8.22 -32.18 -0.48
CA ALA A 728 -8.13 -32.57 0.92
C ALA A 728 -8.48 -31.43 1.89
N ASP A 729 -8.29 -30.17 1.47
CA ASP A 729 -8.56 -28.99 2.28
C ASP A 729 -9.94 -28.36 2.00
N ARG A 730 -10.85 -29.12 1.37
CA ARG A 730 -12.22 -28.66 1.14
C ARG A 730 -12.92 -28.40 2.48
N PRO A 731 -13.39 -27.16 2.76
CA PRO A 731 -14.09 -26.87 3.99
C PRO A 731 -15.47 -27.53 3.99
N VAL A 732 -15.67 -28.43 4.96
CA VAL A 732 -16.98 -29.05 5.27
C VAL A 732 -17.31 -28.85 6.74
N LYS A 733 -18.58 -29.00 7.11
CA LYS A 733 -19.05 -28.81 8.49
C LYS A 733 -18.23 -29.69 9.45
N GLY A 734 -17.62 -29.06 10.47
CA GLY A 734 -16.81 -29.74 11.49
C GLY A 734 -15.34 -29.97 11.13
N SER A 735 -14.89 -29.59 9.93
CA SER A 735 -13.48 -29.79 9.51
C SER A 735 -12.48 -28.81 10.12
N GLY A 736 -12.93 -27.63 10.57
CA GLY A 736 -12.05 -26.54 11.02
C GLY A 736 -11.26 -25.85 9.89
N LEU A 737 -11.39 -26.32 8.65
CA LEU A 737 -10.69 -25.77 7.49
C LEU A 737 -11.37 -24.48 6.98
N LYS A 738 -10.57 -23.59 6.40
CA LYS A 738 -11.02 -22.34 5.79
C LYS A 738 -11.03 -22.46 4.26
N THR A 739 -11.85 -21.65 3.61
CA THR A 739 -11.74 -21.44 2.16
C THR A 739 -10.43 -20.72 1.83
N LEU A 740 -10.00 -20.78 0.56
CA LEU A 740 -8.91 -19.96 0.05
C LEU A 740 -9.07 -18.48 0.44
N GLY A 741 -10.26 -17.92 0.22
CA GLY A 741 -10.59 -16.55 0.61
C GLY A 741 -10.48 -16.33 2.12
N GLY A 742 -10.95 -17.27 2.95
CA GLY A 742 -10.84 -17.17 4.40
C GLY A 742 -9.39 -17.16 4.91
N ASN A 743 -8.49 -17.92 4.29
CA ASN A 743 -7.06 -17.87 4.60
C ASN A 743 -6.41 -16.56 4.16
N ILE A 744 -6.73 -16.06 2.95
CA ILE A 744 -6.24 -14.77 2.47
C ILE A 744 -6.76 -13.63 3.38
N SER A 745 -8.01 -13.70 3.84
CA SER A 745 -8.58 -12.71 4.77
C SER A 745 -7.80 -12.61 6.08
N VAL A 746 -7.30 -13.73 6.63
CA VAL A 746 -6.43 -13.69 7.82
C VAL A 746 -5.16 -12.87 7.55
N VAL A 747 -4.56 -13.03 6.36
CA VAL A 747 -3.37 -12.27 5.95
C VAL A 747 -3.71 -10.78 5.76
N VAL A 748 -4.85 -10.47 5.13
CA VAL A 748 -5.32 -9.07 4.95
C VAL A 748 -5.55 -8.41 6.30
N GLU A 749 -6.25 -9.08 7.22
CA GLU A 749 -6.52 -8.58 8.57
C GLU A 749 -5.23 -8.34 9.35
N ALA A 750 -4.27 -9.25 9.26
CA ALA A 750 -2.96 -9.10 9.89
C ALA A 750 -2.18 -7.89 9.35
N LEU A 751 -2.19 -7.65 8.03
CA LEU A 751 -1.54 -6.49 7.42
C LEU A 751 -2.26 -5.18 7.79
N ARG A 752 -3.59 -5.11 7.63
CA ARG A 752 -4.39 -3.91 7.88
C ARG A 752 -4.56 -3.59 9.37
N GLY A 753 -4.47 -4.60 10.22
CA GLY A 753 -4.44 -4.46 11.68
C GLY A 753 -3.10 -3.98 12.23
N GLY A 754 -2.08 -3.77 11.39
CA GLY A 754 -0.78 -3.24 11.76
C GLY A 754 0.23 -4.25 12.30
N VAL A 755 -0.22 -5.42 12.78
CA VAL A 755 0.66 -6.47 13.32
C VAL A 755 1.61 -7.02 12.25
N GLY A 756 1.11 -7.25 11.04
CA GLY A 756 1.91 -7.73 9.92
C GLY A 756 2.99 -6.75 9.46
N TYR A 757 2.80 -5.45 9.68
CA TYR A 757 3.82 -4.46 9.35
C TYR A 757 5.05 -4.55 10.25
N GLY A 758 4.92 -5.00 11.50
CA GLY A 758 6.08 -5.26 12.34
C GLY A 758 7.06 -6.25 11.73
N VAL A 759 6.55 -7.30 11.06
CA VAL A 759 7.38 -8.30 10.37
C VAL A 759 8.02 -7.71 9.11
N VAL A 760 7.28 -6.91 8.34
CA VAL A 760 7.79 -6.22 7.13
C VAL A 760 8.93 -5.27 7.50
N ILE A 761 8.75 -4.45 8.55
CA ILE A 761 9.80 -3.55 9.03
C ILE A 761 10.98 -4.33 9.64
N GLY A 762 10.71 -5.47 10.29
CA GLY A 762 11.76 -6.39 10.75
C GLY A 762 12.67 -6.86 9.60
N CYS A 763 12.10 -7.15 8.43
CA CYS A 763 12.89 -7.49 7.24
C CYS A 763 13.81 -6.33 6.80
N LEU A 764 13.30 -5.09 6.85
CA LEU A 764 14.06 -3.89 6.48
C LEU A 764 15.15 -3.52 7.50
N LYS A 765 14.96 -3.75 8.80
CA LYS A 765 15.98 -3.43 9.82
C LYS A 765 17.23 -4.29 9.66
N GLU A 766 17.04 -5.57 9.40
CA GLU A 766 18.15 -6.52 9.28
C GLU A 766 18.94 -6.34 7.99
N SER A 767 18.30 -5.83 6.93
CA SER A 767 19.02 -5.48 5.70
C SER A 767 20.05 -4.36 5.89
N GLY A 768 19.94 -3.56 6.96
CA GLY A 768 20.90 -2.51 7.29
C GLY A 768 22.07 -2.94 8.19
N SER A 769 22.04 -4.16 8.74
CA SER A 769 22.97 -4.60 9.80
C SER A 769 24.20 -5.35 9.28
N GLU A 770 24.19 -5.77 8.02
CA GLU A 770 25.22 -6.65 7.41
C GLU A 770 26.03 -5.97 6.29
N THR A 771 26.13 -4.64 6.32
CA THR A 771 27.12 -3.86 5.53
C THR A 771 28.18 -3.29 6.45
#